data_AF-A0A9P9XYE1-F1
#
_entry.id   AF-A0A9P9XYE1-F1
#
_cell.length_a   1.000
_cell.length_b   1.000
_cell.length_c   1.000
_cell.angle_alpha   90.00
_cell.angle_beta   90.00
_cell.angle_gamma   90.00
#
_symmetry.space_group_name_H-M   'P 1'
#
loop_
_entity.id
_entity.type
_entity.pdbx_description
1 polymer ?
#
loop_
_entity_poly.entity_id
_entity_poly.type
_entity_poly.pdbx_seq_one_letter_code
_entity_poly.pdbx_strand_id
1 'polypeptide(L)'
;MDDKILAASAKHPIVPNHAYKYGTAGFRMKADLLDGVAFRVGLLSGLRSRRLNGQAIGVMITASHNPAVDNGVKIVDPMGEMLEQDWEAHATKLVNCASDQELLDTYRSLAAQLKVDLSTPGRVICGRDTRPSGHGLAAALADACEAIDIEYTDYKRVTTPQLHYLVRCINTEGTPKSYGEVSKAGYNKKMSDALVRALGGRKIEGQLTVDCANGVGGPELSELLKVIPKDVINVKVVNDDVLRPEVLNLDPTPVPGNRICSLDGDADRLIYYWIDPDTGFFMLDGDRISSLNASFIGGLVREAGLEDELRIGVVQTAYANGASTAYIEKHLKLPVVFTPTGVKHLHHAACQFDIGVYFEANGHGTVVFSQEAIRLFTEKEPQSPAQKEALETLAAIADLINQTVGDAISDMLMVEVILAHKGWTLKDWANTYNDLPNRLVRVEVGDKDLFETTDAERRLSAPTGAQEEIDSFVKKYTNARSFARASGTENACRVYAEAATRSEADELAKHVADVIKKTDKMSGDKMDVEAAEQKMKTMEHSEQHYFKSYDHHGIHEEMLKDEVRTRSYMNAIVQNKHIFKDKVVLDVGCGTAILSMFAAKAGAKHVIGVDMSTIIFKAREIVDANGLSDKITLIQGKMEEIDMPFPKVDIIISEWMGYFLLYESMLDTVLYARDTYLQKDGLIFPDKATIFFAGIEDGDYKDEKIGFWDNVYGFDYTPLKDTALSEPLVDTVDVKTVVTDPIPVLTLDLYTCTTADLAFNTSFKLPVKRDDFVHALVSWFDIDFTACHKPIRFSTGPHTKYTHWKQTVLYFRDVLTVQDGEVIECDLEVKPNEKNRRDLDIAVQYKLETGDEKRNSSGQCTYRMC
;
A
#
# COMPACT_ATOMS: atom_id res chain seq x y z
N MET A 1 37.87 10.20 -11.79
CA MET A 1 36.44 10.52 -11.60
C MET A 1 35.81 9.52 -10.64
N ASP A 2 36.00 8.23 -10.84
CA ASP A 2 35.37 7.18 -10.02
C ASP A 2 35.65 7.28 -8.52
N ASP A 3 36.93 7.41 -8.11
CA ASP A 3 37.29 7.59 -6.70
C ASP A 3 36.66 8.84 -6.08
N LYS A 4 36.45 9.89 -6.88
CA LYS A 4 35.79 11.12 -6.43
C LYS A 4 34.30 10.88 -6.19
N ILE A 5 33.63 10.15 -7.09
CA ILE A 5 32.21 9.78 -6.93
C ILE A 5 32.04 8.94 -5.66
N LEU A 6 32.87 7.91 -5.46
CA LEU A 6 32.80 7.05 -4.28
C LEU A 6 33.04 7.84 -2.99
N ALA A 7 34.10 8.66 -2.96
CA ALA A 7 34.42 9.48 -1.79
C ALA A 7 33.36 10.53 -1.47
N ALA A 8 32.70 11.11 -2.49
CA ALA A 8 31.63 12.09 -2.29
C ALA A 8 30.31 11.40 -1.90
N SER A 9 29.95 10.27 -2.53
CA SER A 9 28.74 9.50 -2.21
C SER A 9 28.75 9.03 -0.74
N ALA A 10 29.91 8.62 -0.23
CA ALA A 10 30.06 8.21 1.17
C ALA A 10 29.73 9.32 2.19
N LYS A 11 29.77 10.60 1.80
CA LYS A 11 29.34 11.74 2.63
C LYS A 11 27.83 11.95 2.62
N HIS A 12 27.14 11.40 1.61
CA HIS A 12 25.73 11.61 1.31
C HIS A 12 24.96 10.28 1.24
N PRO A 13 24.88 9.51 2.35
CA PRO A 13 24.18 8.23 2.37
C PRO A 13 22.67 8.40 2.17
N ILE A 14 22.03 7.37 1.62
CA ILE A 14 20.56 7.22 1.64
C ILE A 14 20.14 6.37 2.84
N VAL A 15 18.87 6.45 3.21
CA VAL A 15 18.31 5.59 4.26
C VAL A 15 18.10 4.17 3.70
N PRO A 16 18.68 3.12 4.31
CA PRO A 16 18.51 1.75 3.83
C PRO A 16 17.04 1.32 3.84
N ASN A 17 16.65 0.51 2.87
CA ASN A 17 15.29 -0.05 2.71
C ASN A 17 14.17 1.00 2.56
N HIS A 18 14.51 2.26 2.27
CA HIS A 18 13.53 3.27 1.88
C HIS A 18 13.41 3.31 0.35
N ALA A 19 12.18 3.18 -0.16
CA ALA A 19 11.93 3.24 -1.59
C ALA A 19 11.70 4.70 -2.02
N TYR A 20 12.63 5.24 -2.81
CA TYR A 20 12.54 6.59 -3.36
C TYR A 20 11.90 6.54 -4.76
N LYS A 21 11.02 7.49 -5.10
CA LYS A 21 10.40 7.57 -6.43
C LYS A 21 10.42 9.01 -6.94
N TYR A 22 10.88 9.21 -8.18
CA TYR A 22 10.76 10.50 -8.85
C TYR A 22 9.31 10.67 -9.30
N GLY A 23 8.58 11.60 -8.67
CA GLY A 23 7.18 11.88 -8.97
C GLY A 23 7.00 13.00 -10.00
N THR A 24 5.76 13.48 -10.14
CA THR A 24 5.40 14.57 -11.06
C THR A 24 6.12 15.89 -10.82
N ALA A 25 6.68 16.09 -9.62
CA ALA A 25 7.40 17.29 -9.21
C ALA A 25 8.78 16.98 -8.60
N GLY A 26 9.43 15.90 -9.07
CA GLY A 26 10.72 15.45 -8.57
C GLY A 26 10.62 14.54 -7.34
N PHE A 27 11.71 14.44 -6.59
CA PHE A 27 11.70 13.79 -5.27
C PHE A 27 11.20 14.77 -4.23
N ARG A 28 10.23 14.36 -3.41
CA ARG A 28 9.64 15.19 -2.36
C ARG A 28 9.27 14.35 -1.15
N MET A 29 9.78 14.72 0.01
CA MET A 29 9.62 14.00 1.28
C MET A 29 10.16 14.86 2.44
N LYS A 30 10.21 14.30 3.65
CA LYS A 30 10.88 14.93 4.77
C LYS A 30 12.34 15.28 4.43
N ALA A 31 12.78 16.45 4.87
CA ALA A 31 14.07 16.99 4.47
C ALA A 31 15.28 16.16 4.91
N ASP A 32 15.16 15.40 6.00
CA ASP A 32 16.20 14.52 6.54
C ASP A 32 16.49 13.29 5.66
N LEU A 33 15.60 12.97 4.72
CA LEU A 33 15.78 11.87 3.76
C LEU A 33 16.42 12.29 2.44
N LEU A 34 16.65 13.59 2.22
CA LEU A 34 16.94 14.14 0.89
C LEU A 34 18.42 14.41 0.59
N ASP A 35 19.32 14.32 1.56
CA ASP A 35 20.74 14.64 1.35
C ASP A 35 21.39 13.74 0.29
N GLY A 36 21.32 12.41 0.48
CA GLY A 36 21.76 11.44 -0.51
C GLY A 36 20.99 11.49 -1.84
N VAL A 37 19.72 11.91 -1.80
CA VAL A 37 18.88 12.09 -3.00
C VAL A 37 19.39 13.26 -3.84
N ALA A 38 19.66 14.41 -3.22
CA ALA A 38 20.15 15.62 -3.88
C ALA A 38 21.51 15.39 -4.54
N PHE A 39 22.42 14.67 -3.86
CA PHE A 39 23.70 14.25 -4.45
C PHE A 39 23.51 13.45 -5.74
N ARG A 40 22.64 12.43 -5.71
CA ARG A 40 22.39 11.54 -6.86
C ARG A 40 21.65 12.26 -7.99
N VAL A 41 20.78 13.22 -7.66
CA VAL A 41 20.16 14.15 -8.63
C VAL A 41 21.22 15.02 -9.32
N GLY A 42 22.27 15.44 -8.60
CA GLY A 42 23.41 16.14 -9.19
C GLY A 42 24.16 15.33 -10.23
N LEU A 43 24.45 14.07 -9.91
CA LEU A 43 25.08 13.14 -10.86
C LEU A 43 24.23 13.00 -12.13
N LEU A 44 22.91 12.81 -12.00
CA LEU A 44 22.03 12.69 -13.15
C LEU A 44 21.93 14.00 -13.94
N SER A 45 21.86 15.15 -13.27
CA SER A 45 21.78 16.47 -13.93
C SER A 45 23.04 16.75 -14.76
N GLY A 46 24.21 16.35 -14.27
CA GLY A 46 25.46 16.39 -15.03
C GLY A 46 25.45 15.47 -16.26
N LEU A 47 24.95 14.23 -16.12
CA LEU A 47 24.75 13.33 -17.26
C LEU A 47 23.79 13.91 -18.30
N ARG A 48 22.67 14.51 -17.85
CA ARG A 48 21.67 15.15 -18.72
C ARG A 48 22.28 16.31 -19.49
N SER A 49 23.03 17.17 -18.82
CA SER A 49 23.74 18.29 -19.47
C SER A 49 24.71 17.79 -20.54
N ARG A 50 25.55 16.78 -20.22
CA ARG A 50 26.48 16.18 -21.20
C ARG A 50 25.75 15.55 -22.38
N ARG A 51 24.64 14.84 -22.13
CA ARG A 51 23.83 14.23 -23.19
C ARG A 51 23.26 15.25 -24.17
N LEU A 52 23.01 16.46 -23.68
CA LEU A 52 22.51 17.61 -24.43
C LEU A 52 23.64 18.58 -24.81
N ASN A 53 24.85 18.06 -25.05
CA ASN A 53 26.01 18.81 -25.55
C ASN A 53 26.42 20.00 -24.66
N GLY A 54 26.30 19.85 -23.34
CA GLY A 54 26.72 20.86 -22.36
C GLY A 54 25.70 21.97 -22.12
N GLN A 55 24.47 21.84 -22.61
CA GLN A 55 23.38 22.75 -22.25
C GLN A 55 23.18 22.79 -20.72
N ALA A 56 22.87 23.96 -20.19
CA ALA A 56 22.62 24.17 -18.78
C ALA A 56 21.37 23.40 -18.33
N ILE A 57 21.50 22.64 -17.25
CA ILE A 57 20.40 21.95 -16.57
C ILE A 57 20.14 22.63 -15.23
N GLY A 58 18.89 22.91 -14.91
CA GLY A 58 18.51 23.48 -13.63
C GLY A 58 18.17 22.41 -12.60
N VAL A 59 18.43 22.69 -11.32
CA VAL A 59 17.91 21.93 -10.19
C VAL A 59 17.27 22.89 -9.20
N MET A 60 15.96 22.78 -9.02
CA MET A 60 15.23 23.58 -8.03
C MET A 60 15.04 22.77 -6.75
N ILE A 61 15.43 23.36 -5.63
CA ILE A 61 15.29 22.77 -4.30
C ILE A 61 14.10 23.43 -3.60
N THR A 62 12.99 22.72 -3.56
CA THR A 62 11.75 23.18 -2.93
C THR A 62 10.74 22.04 -2.79
N ALA A 63 9.85 22.15 -1.79
CA ALA A 63 8.62 21.36 -1.72
C ALA A 63 7.34 22.19 -1.95
N SER A 64 7.43 23.41 -2.51
CA SER A 64 6.27 24.23 -2.88
C SER A 64 5.30 24.38 -1.68
N HIS A 65 4.04 24.00 -1.84
CA HIS A 65 2.97 24.05 -0.85
C HIS A 65 3.10 23.12 0.37
N ASN A 66 4.09 22.22 0.42
CA ASN A 66 4.24 21.28 1.55
C ASN A 66 4.58 22.01 2.89
N PRO A 67 4.39 21.37 4.04
CA PRO A 67 4.85 21.88 5.34
C PRO A 67 6.36 22.11 5.38
N ALA A 68 6.84 23.05 6.18
CA ALA A 68 8.25 23.47 6.23
C ALA A 68 9.28 22.37 6.53
N VAL A 69 8.85 21.26 7.15
CA VAL A 69 9.69 20.10 7.49
C VAL A 69 10.06 19.24 6.27
N ASP A 70 9.30 19.35 5.19
CA ASP A 70 9.59 18.68 3.93
C ASP A 70 10.58 19.49 3.09
N ASN A 71 11.17 18.87 2.07
CA ASN A 71 11.79 19.58 0.95
C ASN A 71 11.67 18.71 -0.31
N GLY A 72 12.28 19.14 -1.41
CA GLY A 72 12.31 18.37 -2.64
C GLY A 72 13.36 18.86 -3.61
N VAL A 73 13.63 18.05 -4.62
CA VAL A 73 14.58 18.35 -5.69
C VAL A 73 13.96 17.98 -7.04
N LYS A 74 13.88 18.97 -7.94
CA LYS A 74 13.33 18.81 -9.31
C LYS A 74 14.36 19.28 -10.34
N ILE A 75 14.40 18.60 -11.48
CA ILE A 75 15.33 18.88 -12.58
C ILE A 75 14.58 19.66 -13.66
N VAL A 76 15.24 20.67 -14.22
CA VAL A 76 14.74 21.58 -15.26
C VAL A 76 15.60 21.40 -16.51
N ASP A 77 14.97 21.05 -17.62
CA ASP A 77 15.62 20.84 -18.92
C ASP A 77 15.89 22.18 -19.64
N PRO A 78 16.67 22.18 -20.75
CA PRO A 78 17.32 23.40 -21.24
C PRO A 78 16.41 24.58 -21.66
N MET A 79 15.19 24.32 -22.10
CA MET A 79 14.23 25.39 -22.47
C MET A 79 13.36 25.82 -21.27
N GLY A 80 13.73 25.43 -20.05
CA GLY A 80 12.99 25.74 -18.83
C GLY A 80 11.79 24.81 -18.60
N GLU A 81 11.68 23.71 -19.32
CA GLU A 81 10.67 22.67 -19.15
C GLU A 81 11.05 21.69 -18.03
N MET A 82 10.08 20.91 -17.57
CA MET A 82 10.35 19.82 -16.63
C MET A 82 11.19 18.72 -17.30
N LEU A 83 11.94 17.97 -16.49
CA LEU A 83 12.70 16.81 -16.96
C LEU A 83 11.88 15.88 -17.87
N GLU A 84 12.48 15.48 -18.99
CA GLU A 84 11.93 14.47 -19.90
C GLU A 84 11.52 13.18 -19.17
N GLN A 85 10.32 12.67 -19.45
CA GLN A 85 9.70 11.59 -18.68
C GLN A 85 10.55 10.30 -18.62
N ASP A 86 11.22 9.95 -19.71
CA ASP A 86 12.07 8.75 -19.77
C ASP A 86 13.27 8.83 -18.81
N TRP A 87 13.65 10.05 -18.38
CA TRP A 87 14.73 10.27 -17.42
C TRP A 87 14.29 10.15 -15.96
N GLU A 88 13.00 10.20 -15.65
CA GLU A 88 12.47 10.02 -14.29
C GLU A 88 12.82 8.62 -13.73
N ALA A 89 12.78 7.60 -14.58
CA ALA A 89 13.17 6.23 -14.25
C ALA A 89 14.68 6.13 -13.95
N HIS A 90 15.51 6.89 -14.66
CA HIS A 90 16.95 6.95 -14.41
C HIS A 90 17.27 7.65 -13.08
N ALA A 91 16.55 8.72 -12.75
CA ALA A 91 16.63 9.37 -11.44
C ALA A 91 16.26 8.42 -10.31
N THR A 92 15.13 7.74 -10.44
CA THR A 92 14.65 6.74 -9.49
C THR A 92 15.67 5.61 -9.32
N LYS A 93 16.23 5.09 -10.42
CA LYS A 93 17.23 4.03 -10.38
C LYS A 93 18.49 4.44 -9.63
N LEU A 94 19.06 5.62 -9.94
CA LEU A 94 20.28 6.09 -9.26
C LEU A 94 20.06 6.30 -7.77
N VAL A 95 18.92 6.85 -7.36
CA VAL A 95 18.63 7.11 -5.95
C VAL A 95 18.51 5.85 -5.12
N ASN A 96 17.99 4.75 -5.69
CA ASN A 96 17.76 3.50 -4.97
C ASN A 96 18.94 2.51 -4.99
N CYS A 97 20.13 2.90 -5.48
CA CYS A 97 21.32 2.03 -5.39
C CYS A 97 21.70 1.76 -3.93
N ALA A 98 21.87 0.50 -3.54
CA ALA A 98 22.03 0.07 -2.16
C ALA A 98 23.45 0.32 -1.61
N SER A 99 24.42 0.58 -2.48
CA SER A 99 25.81 0.88 -2.09
C SER A 99 26.45 1.93 -2.99
N ASP A 100 27.52 2.57 -2.50
CA ASP A 100 28.29 3.55 -3.29
C ASP A 100 28.90 2.92 -4.56
N GLN A 101 29.32 1.65 -4.47
CA GLN A 101 29.84 0.91 -5.61
C GLN A 101 28.76 0.65 -6.66
N GLU A 102 27.57 0.22 -6.21
CA GLU A 102 26.42 0.02 -7.11
C GLU A 102 25.98 1.34 -7.77
N LEU A 103 26.04 2.46 -7.04
CA LEU A 103 25.78 3.78 -7.59
C LEU A 103 26.76 4.13 -8.72
N LEU A 104 28.06 3.91 -8.51
CA LEU A 104 29.09 4.15 -9.51
C LEU A 104 28.89 3.28 -10.76
N ASP A 105 28.63 1.99 -10.55
CA ASP A 105 28.42 1.03 -11.65
C ASP A 105 27.14 1.38 -12.43
N THR A 106 26.08 1.78 -11.73
CA THR A 106 24.83 2.25 -12.34
C THR A 106 25.04 3.54 -13.12
N TYR A 107 25.79 4.51 -12.58
CA TYR A 107 26.12 5.76 -13.24
C TYR A 107 26.88 5.51 -14.57
N ARG A 108 27.89 4.64 -14.54
CA ARG A 108 28.66 4.25 -15.75
C ARG A 108 27.78 3.51 -16.75
N SER A 109 26.95 2.59 -16.28
CA SER A 109 26.02 1.84 -17.11
C SER A 109 25.03 2.77 -17.81
N LEU A 110 24.48 3.75 -17.11
CA LEU A 110 23.60 4.77 -17.69
C LEU A 110 24.31 5.63 -18.72
N ALA A 111 25.53 6.10 -18.42
CA ALA A 111 26.33 6.87 -19.37
C ALA A 111 26.57 6.09 -20.67
N ALA A 112 26.93 4.81 -20.57
CA ALA A 112 27.12 3.94 -21.73
C ALA A 112 25.82 3.71 -22.51
N GLN A 113 24.72 3.37 -21.80
CA GLN A 113 23.40 3.12 -22.40
C GLN A 113 22.86 4.35 -23.14
N LEU A 114 22.99 5.52 -22.53
CA LEU A 114 22.52 6.79 -23.07
C LEU A 114 23.52 7.42 -24.06
N LYS A 115 24.66 6.77 -24.31
CA LYS A 115 25.75 7.21 -25.19
C LYS A 115 26.27 8.61 -24.82
N VAL A 116 26.46 8.84 -23.53
CA VAL A 116 26.99 10.08 -22.96
C VAL A 116 28.51 10.00 -22.90
N ASP A 117 29.18 10.95 -23.56
CA ASP A 117 30.61 11.14 -23.40
C ASP A 117 30.89 11.87 -22.07
N LEU A 118 31.47 11.14 -21.11
CA LEU A 118 31.79 11.66 -19.79
C LEU A 118 32.93 12.70 -19.79
N SER A 119 33.61 12.91 -20.91
CA SER A 119 34.59 13.99 -21.07
C SER A 119 34.00 15.30 -21.58
N THR A 120 32.76 15.28 -22.07
CA THR A 120 32.07 16.49 -22.54
C THR A 120 31.84 17.43 -21.34
N PRO A 121 32.15 18.73 -21.46
CA PRO A 121 31.80 19.72 -20.44
C PRO A 121 30.29 19.74 -20.23
N GLY A 122 29.86 19.91 -18.98
CA GLY A 122 28.45 20.10 -18.66
C GLY A 122 28.29 21.24 -17.66
N ARG A 123 27.07 21.75 -17.57
CA ARG A 123 26.68 22.86 -16.71
C ARG A 123 25.39 22.54 -15.97
N VAL A 124 25.44 22.71 -14.66
CA VAL A 124 24.28 22.59 -13.77
C VAL A 124 24.13 23.89 -12.99
N ILE A 125 22.92 24.42 -12.91
CA ILE A 125 22.59 25.57 -12.06
C ILE A 125 21.57 25.18 -11.00
N CYS A 126 21.65 25.79 -9.83
CA CYS A 126 20.78 25.49 -8.69
C CYS A 126 20.08 26.75 -8.19
N GLY A 127 18.83 26.57 -7.76
CA GLY A 127 18.05 27.55 -7.00
C GLY A 127 17.33 26.88 -5.84
N ARG A 128 16.99 27.65 -4.79
CA ARG A 128 16.25 27.13 -3.64
C ARG A 128 15.22 28.12 -3.11
N ASP A 129 14.19 27.59 -2.48
CA ASP A 129 13.22 28.37 -1.69
C ASP A 129 13.81 28.77 -0.31
N THR A 130 12.95 29.13 0.64
CA THR A 130 13.32 29.59 1.98
C THR A 130 13.46 28.47 3.02
N ARG A 131 13.29 27.20 2.66
CA ARG A 131 13.36 26.08 3.60
C ARG A 131 14.76 25.95 4.22
N PRO A 132 14.87 25.68 5.53
CA PRO A 132 16.16 25.62 6.22
C PRO A 132 17.12 24.59 5.62
N SER A 133 16.60 23.43 5.24
CA SER A 133 17.37 22.31 4.65
C SER A 133 17.94 22.61 3.27
N GLY A 134 17.45 23.63 2.57
CA GLY A 134 17.85 23.93 1.19
C GLY A 134 19.35 24.22 1.03
N HIS A 135 20.02 24.74 2.07
CA HIS A 135 21.47 24.96 2.07
C HIS A 135 22.27 23.66 2.02
N GLY A 136 21.88 22.66 2.83
CA GLY A 136 22.53 21.35 2.85
C GLY A 136 22.33 20.61 1.54
N LEU A 137 21.09 20.62 1.01
CA LEU A 137 20.77 19.98 -0.26
C LEU A 137 21.53 20.61 -1.45
N ALA A 138 21.69 21.94 -1.46
CA ALA A 138 22.48 22.62 -2.48
C ALA A 138 23.98 22.30 -2.39
N ALA A 139 24.49 22.01 -1.18
CA ALA A 139 25.87 21.57 -0.98
C ALA A 139 26.06 20.13 -1.47
N ALA A 140 25.13 19.21 -1.16
CA ALA A 140 25.17 17.84 -1.68
C ALA A 140 25.14 17.81 -3.22
N LEU A 141 24.35 18.69 -3.84
CA LEU A 141 24.32 18.87 -5.29
C LEU A 141 25.66 19.37 -5.84
N ALA A 142 26.31 20.31 -5.14
CA ALA A 142 27.62 20.84 -5.51
C ALA A 142 28.72 19.76 -5.42
N ASP A 143 28.75 18.99 -4.34
CA ASP A 143 29.68 17.86 -4.15
C ASP A 143 29.54 16.83 -5.27
N ALA A 144 28.30 16.57 -5.74
CA ALA A 144 28.07 15.72 -6.91
C ALA A 144 28.69 16.31 -8.17
N CYS A 145 28.40 17.58 -8.49
CA CYS A 145 28.92 18.24 -9.68
C CYS A 145 30.46 18.30 -9.67
N GLU A 146 31.08 18.55 -8.51
CA GLU A 146 32.53 18.53 -8.33
C GLU A 146 33.11 17.13 -8.57
N ALA A 147 32.45 16.08 -8.07
CA ALA A 147 32.90 14.70 -8.23
C ALA A 147 32.95 14.26 -9.70
N ILE A 148 32.04 14.78 -10.54
CA ILE A 148 31.94 14.46 -11.96
C ILE A 148 32.47 15.55 -12.90
N ASP A 149 33.11 16.60 -12.38
CA ASP A 149 33.72 17.69 -13.16
C ASP A 149 32.70 18.43 -14.06
N ILE A 150 31.63 18.92 -13.44
CA ILE A 150 30.55 19.70 -14.05
C ILE A 150 30.59 21.13 -13.52
N GLU A 151 30.45 22.11 -14.41
CA GLU A 151 30.33 23.53 -14.03
C GLU A 151 29.06 23.71 -13.19
N TYR A 152 29.21 24.25 -11.97
CA TYR A 152 28.11 24.43 -11.03
C TYR A 152 27.93 25.89 -10.64
N THR A 153 26.71 26.41 -10.74
CA THR A 153 26.36 27.76 -10.28
C THR A 153 25.15 27.75 -9.35
N ASP A 154 25.30 28.28 -8.13
CA ASP A 154 24.21 28.41 -7.15
C ASP A 154 23.65 29.84 -7.15
N TYR A 155 22.44 30.02 -7.67
CA TYR A 155 21.68 31.28 -7.69
C TYR A 155 21.02 31.63 -6.36
N LYS A 156 21.28 30.83 -5.32
CA LYS A 156 20.79 31.04 -3.94
C LYS A 156 19.26 31.03 -3.92
N ARG A 157 18.65 32.07 -3.36
CA ARG A 157 17.20 32.18 -3.25
C ARG A 157 16.60 32.72 -4.54
N VAL A 158 15.69 31.94 -5.10
CA VAL A 158 14.91 32.22 -6.29
C VAL A 158 13.53 31.61 -6.14
N THR A 159 12.52 32.17 -6.79
CA THR A 159 11.26 31.45 -7.03
C THR A 159 11.53 30.29 -7.99
N THR A 160 10.65 29.29 -8.02
CA THR A 160 10.72 28.22 -9.03
C THR A 160 10.75 28.81 -10.45
N PRO A 161 9.85 29.73 -10.83
CA PRO A 161 9.84 30.32 -12.17
C PRO A 161 11.11 31.10 -12.53
N GLN A 162 11.73 31.78 -11.56
CA GLN A 162 13.00 32.47 -11.77
C GLN A 162 14.12 31.49 -12.14
N LEU A 163 14.19 30.30 -11.53
CA LEU A 163 15.17 29.30 -11.94
C LEU A 163 14.93 28.82 -13.37
N HIS A 164 13.68 28.52 -13.72
CA HIS A 164 13.32 28.09 -15.07
C HIS A 164 13.63 29.17 -16.13
N TYR A 165 13.38 30.45 -15.80
CA TYR A 165 13.79 31.59 -16.61
C TYR A 165 15.31 31.61 -16.83
N LEU A 166 16.11 31.46 -15.75
CA LEU A 166 17.57 31.48 -15.83
C LEU A 166 18.11 30.33 -16.71
N VAL A 167 17.58 29.11 -16.56
CA VAL A 167 17.95 27.97 -17.40
C VAL A 167 17.73 28.28 -18.88
N ARG A 168 16.53 28.74 -19.24
CA ARG A 168 16.19 29.07 -20.63
C ARG A 168 17.05 30.22 -21.16
N CYS A 169 17.28 31.26 -20.38
CA CYS A 169 18.12 32.39 -20.77
C CYS A 169 19.56 31.94 -21.06
N ILE A 170 20.18 31.14 -20.19
CA ILE A 170 21.54 30.62 -20.41
C ILE A 170 21.64 29.84 -21.73
N ASN A 171 20.64 29.02 -22.02
CA ASN A 171 20.66 28.15 -23.19
C ASN A 171 20.24 28.83 -24.50
N THR A 172 19.65 30.02 -24.43
CA THR A 172 19.16 30.76 -25.61
C THR A 172 19.88 32.08 -25.84
N GLU A 173 20.72 32.52 -24.91
CA GLU A 173 21.53 33.74 -25.04
C GLU A 173 22.34 33.74 -26.33
N GLY A 174 22.33 34.88 -27.04
CA GLY A 174 23.03 35.03 -28.32
C GLY A 174 22.39 34.30 -29.50
N THR A 175 21.26 33.60 -29.32
CA THR A 175 20.51 32.95 -30.40
C THR A 175 19.29 33.81 -30.81
N PRO A 176 18.68 33.56 -31.99
CA PRO A 176 17.40 34.18 -32.36
C PRO A 176 16.23 33.89 -31.40
N LYS A 177 16.40 32.91 -30.50
CA LYS A 177 15.41 32.51 -29.49
C LYS A 177 15.72 33.07 -28.09
N SER A 178 16.64 34.04 -27.99
CA SER A 178 17.06 34.64 -26.73
C SER A 178 15.86 35.05 -25.88
N TYR A 179 15.75 34.48 -24.68
CA TYR A 179 14.57 34.66 -23.84
C TYR A 179 14.64 35.88 -22.91
N GLY A 180 15.84 36.41 -22.67
CA GLY A 180 16.09 37.52 -21.76
C GLY A 180 17.51 37.51 -21.20
N GLU A 181 17.84 38.50 -20.37
CA GLU A 181 19.15 38.60 -19.70
C GLU A 181 19.29 37.55 -18.59
N VAL A 182 20.46 36.91 -18.50
CA VAL A 182 20.79 35.86 -17.51
C VAL A 182 21.02 36.45 -16.11
N SER A 183 19.98 36.98 -15.49
CA SER A 183 20.03 37.46 -14.10
C SER A 183 18.63 37.61 -13.49
N LYS A 184 18.54 37.65 -12.15
CA LYS A 184 17.28 37.98 -11.46
C LYS A 184 16.81 39.42 -11.80
N ALA A 185 17.76 40.33 -11.97
CA ALA A 185 17.47 41.69 -12.42
C ALA A 185 16.93 41.70 -13.86
N GLY A 186 17.44 40.82 -14.72
CA GLY A 186 16.95 40.57 -16.08
C GLY A 186 15.51 40.10 -16.10
N TYR A 187 15.17 39.12 -15.26
CA TYR A 187 13.78 38.68 -15.05
C TYR A 187 12.89 39.86 -14.63
N ASN A 188 13.29 40.62 -13.59
CA ASN A 188 12.50 41.73 -13.09
C ASN A 188 12.28 42.83 -14.14
N LYS A 189 13.35 43.16 -14.89
CA LYS A 189 13.30 44.14 -15.96
C LYS A 189 12.38 43.67 -17.10
N LYS A 190 12.51 42.41 -17.53
CA LYS A 190 11.64 41.82 -18.57
C LYS A 190 10.16 41.93 -18.18
N MET A 191 9.82 41.53 -16.95
CA MET A 191 8.44 41.60 -16.43
C MET A 191 7.92 43.04 -16.36
N SER A 192 8.73 43.97 -15.84
CA SER A 192 8.36 45.39 -15.78
C SER A 192 8.15 46.01 -17.15
N ASP A 193 9.09 45.81 -18.09
CA ASP A 193 9.02 46.36 -19.44
C ASP A 193 7.84 45.77 -20.24
N ALA A 194 7.56 44.48 -20.06
CA ALA A 194 6.42 43.81 -20.68
C ALA A 194 5.08 44.29 -20.09
N LEU A 195 4.98 44.46 -18.77
CA LEU A 195 3.79 44.98 -18.09
C LEU A 195 3.42 46.37 -18.60
N VAL A 196 4.39 47.29 -18.65
CA VAL A 196 4.16 48.67 -19.11
C VAL A 196 3.67 48.71 -20.56
N ARG A 197 4.29 47.89 -21.44
CA ARG A 197 3.84 47.76 -22.83
C ARG A 197 2.44 47.17 -22.93
N ALA A 198 2.17 46.09 -22.19
CA ALA A 198 0.90 45.38 -22.24
C ALA A 198 -0.28 46.24 -21.77
N LEU A 199 -0.07 47.19 -20.86
CA LEU A 199 -1.11 48.13 -20.44
C LEU A 199 -1.45 49.19 -21.50
N GLY A 200 -0.52 49.51 -22.41
CA GLY A 200 -0.76 50.50 -23.47
C GLY A 200 -1.20 51.88 -22.96
N GLY A 201 -0.72 52.28 -21.77
CA GLY A 201 -1.11 53.54 -21.11
C GLY A 201 -2.33 53.46 -20.18
N ARG A 202 -2.99 52.30 -20.09
CA ARG A 202 -4.01 52.03 -19.06
C ARG A 202 -3.37 51.93 -17.68
N LYS A 203 -4.18 52.12 -16.63
CA LYS A 203 -3.74 52.02 -15.24
C LYS A 203 -4.49 50.90 -14.53
N ILE A 204 -3.78 50.21 -13.65
CA ILE A 204 -4.38 49.23 -12.75
C ILE A 204 -4.98 50.01 -11.58
N GLU A 205 -6.31 49.98 -11.45
CA GLU A 205 -7.02 50.73 -10.42
C GLU A 205 -7.08 49.96 -9.09
N GLY A 206 -7.01 50.68 -7.96
CA GLY A 206 -7.10 50.09 -6.63
C GLY A 206 -5.79 49.46 -6.12
N GLN A 207 -5.82 48.98 -4.87
CA GLN A 207 -4.70 48.25 -4.27
C GLN A 207 -4.93 46.74 -4.40
N LEU A 208 -3.91 46.03 -4.87
CA LEU A 208 -3.83 44.57 -4.81
C LEU A 208 -3.09 44.17 -3.54
N THR A 209 -3.69 43.32 -2.70
CA THR A 209 -2.97 42.67 -1.59
C THR A 209 -2.48 41.31 -2.04
N VAL A 210 -1.18 41.05 -1.88
CA VAL A 210 -0.56 39.79 -2.27
C VAL A 210 -0.06 39.08 -1.03
N ASP A 211 -0.69 37.96 -0.71
CA ASP A 211 -0.22 37.01 0.29
C ASP A 211 0.87 36.13 -0.29
N CYS A 212 2.05 36.20 0.29
CA CYS A 212 3.25 35.52 -0.21
C CYS A 212 3.58 34.22 0.54
N ALA A 213 2.63 33.69 1.33
CA ALA A 213 2.74 32.41 2.04
C ALA A 213 3.99 32.26 2.95
N ASN A 214 4.58 33.38 3.37
CA ASN A 214 5.89 33.46 4.03
C ASN A 214 7.02 32.76 3.25
N GLY A 215 6.84 32.63 1.93
CA GLY A 215 7.72 31.96 1.00
C GLY A 215 8.67 32.91 0.26
N VAL A 216 9.47 32.35 -0.64
CA VAL A 216 10.47 33.09 -1.41
C VAL A 216 9.85 34.15 -2.34
N GLY A 217 8.56 33.99 -2.69
CA GLY A 217 7.81 34.95 -3.50
C GLY A 217 7.73 36.36 -2.90
N GLY A 218 7.68 36.49 -1.57
CA GLY A 218 7.56 37.81 -0.91
C GLY A 218 8.73 38.76 -1.17
N PRO A 219 9.97 38.36 -0.82
CA PRO A 219 11.16 39.14 -1.14
C PRO A 219 11.35 39.36 -2.64
N GLU A 220 11.13 38.35 -3.48
CA GLU A 220 11.37 38.47 -4.93
C GLU A 220 10.32 39.39 -5.61
N LEU A 221 9.06 39.33 -5.20
CA LEU A 221 8.03 40.30 -5.63
C LEU A 221 8.40 41.72 -5.18
N SER A 222 8.91 41.88 -3.97
CA SER A 222 9.36 43.19 -3.46
C SER A 222 10.51 43.77 -4.29
N GLU A 223 11.43 42.94 -4.80
CA GLU A 223 12.48 43.40 -5.72
C GLU A 223 11.92 43.78 -7.11
N LEU A 224 10.95 43.04 -7.64
CA LEU A 224 10.28 43.38 -8.89
C LEU A 224 9.53 44.72 -8.78
N LEU A 225 8.81 44.96 -7.68
CA LEU A 225 8.08 46.20 -7.45
C LEU A 225 8.96 47.45 -7.40
N LYS A 226 10.27 47.30 -7.13
CA LYS A 226 11.23 48.43 -7.18
C LYS A 226 11.54 48.90 -8.60
N VAL A 227 11.42 48.02 -9.59
CA VAL A 227 11.71 48.34 -11.00
C VAL A 227 10.46 48.72 -11.78
N ILE A 228 9.28 48.27 -11.33
CA ILE A 228 7.99 48.70 -11.91
C ILE A 228 7.75 50.20 -11.60
N PRO A 229 7.38 51.03 -12.58
CA PRO A 229 7.04 52.43 -12.33
C PRO A 229 5.90 52.57 -11.31
N LYS A 230 6.06 53.47 -10.32
CA LYS A 230 5.18 53.56 -9.14
C LYS A 230 3.71 53.90 -9.45
N ASP A 231 3.42 54.46 -10.61
CA ASP A 231 2.08 54.85 -11.04
C ASP A 231 1.37 53.77 -11.88
N VAL A 232 2.01 52.61 -12.07
CA VAL A 232 1.48 51.48 -12.87
C VAL A 232 0.60 50.55 -12.03
N ILE A 233 1.09 50.11 -10.86
CA ILE A 233 0.39 49.18 -9.97
C ILE A 233 0.66 49.50 -8.49
N ASN A 234 -0.36 49.37 -7.64
CA ASN A 234 -0.25 49.53 -6.19
C ASN A 234 -0.41 48.16 -5.50
N VAL A 235 0.72 47.57 -5.09
CA VAL A 235 0.76 46.26 -4.44
C VAL A 235 1.12 46.39 -2.96
N LYS A 236 0.34 45.70 -2.11
CA LYS A 236 0.65 45.48 -0.69
C LYS A 236 1.05 44.02 -0.47
N VAL A 237 2.32 43.79 -0.17
CA VAL A 237 2.85 42.46 0.20
C VAL A 237 2.48 42.16 1.66
N VAL A 238 1.98 40.95 1.92
CA VAL A 238 1.71 40.40 3.27
C VAL A 238 2.21 38.97 3.35
N ASN A 239 2.40 38.46 4.57
CA ASN A 239 2.94 37.13 4.84
C ASN A 239 4.26 36.91 4.08
N ASP A 240 5.28 37.72 4.38
CA ASP A 240 6.60 37.69 3.76
C ASP A 240 7.71 37.35 4.78
N ASP A 241 7.35 36.73 5.92
CA ASP A 241 8.29 36.39 6.98
C ASP A 241 9.10 35.13 6.66
N VAL A 242 10.05 35.29 5.75
CA VAL A 242 10.95 34.23 5.28
C VAL A 242 12.01 33.80 6.31
N LEU A 243 12.06 34.44 7.48
CA LEU A 243 13.02 34.12 8.54
C LEU A 243 12.48 33.04 9.49
N ARG A 244 11.16 32.90 9.59
CA ARG A 244 10.47 31.91 10.41
C ARG A 244 9.94 30.77 9.53
N PRO A 245 10.68 29.67 9.36
CA PRO A 245 10.26 28.59 8.48
C PRO A 245 8.93 27.95 8.92
N GLU A 246 8.59 27.98 10.21
CA GLU A 246 7.35 27.41 10.75
C GLU A 246 6.07 28.12 10.29
N VAL A 247 6.16 29.33 9.72
CA VAL A 247 5.01 30.04 9.15
C VAL A 247 4.90 29.88 7.63
N LEU A 248 5.82 29.18 6.97
CA LEU A 248 5.75 28.87 5.54
C LEU A 248 4.46 28.09 5.24
N ASN A 249 3.67 28.58 4.28
CA ASN A 249 2.37 28.02 3.89
C ASN A 249 1.33 27.96 5.03
N LEU A 250 1.44 28.81 6.05
CA LEU A 250 0.43 28.91 7.12
C LEU A 250 -0.77 29.74 6.64
N ASP A 251 -1.97 29.32 7.03
CA ASP A 251 -3.23 29.90 6.54
C ASP A 251 -3.28 31.43 6.73
N PRO A 252 -3.61 32.20 5.68
CA PRO A 252 -3.76 33.64 5.80
C PRO A 252 -5.01 33.98 6.62
N THR A 253 -4.99 35.14 7.27
CA THR A 253 -6.21 35.77 7.83
C THR A 253 -6.68 36.87 6.86
N PRO A 254 -7.57 36.56 5.91
CA PRO A 254 -7.97 37.53 4.91
C PRO A 254 -8.87 38.63 5.51
N VAL A 255 -8.78 39.84 4.96
CA VAL A 255 -9.55 41.02 5.41
C VAL A 255 -10.69 41.29 4.42
N PRO A 256 -11.93 41.54 4.90
CA PRO A 256 -13.08 41.86 4.04
C PRO A 256 -12.87 43.02 3.06
N GLY A 257 -13.41 42.88 1.84
CA GLY A 257 -13.54 43.96 0.84
C GLY A 257 -12.33 44.28 -0.04
N ASN A 258 -11.21 43.56 0.07
CA ASN A 258 -10.01 43.81 -0.76
C ASN A 258 -9.91 42.88 -1.97
N ARG A 259 -9.28 43.36 -3.05
CA ARG A 259 -8.75 42.54 -4.15
C ARG A 259 -7.49 41.84 -3.64
N ILE A 260 -7.55 40.51 -3.48
CA ILE A 260 -6.47 39.72 -2.89
C ILE A 260 -6.08 38.60 -3.85
N CYS A 261 -4.78 38.28 -3.90
CA CYS A 261 -4.31 37.01 -4.40
C CYS A 261 -3.29 36.39 -3.44
N SER A 262 -3.14 35.07 -3.51
CA SER A 262 -2.12 34.31 -2.77
C SER A 262 -1.19 33.59 -3.73
N LEU A 263 0.10 33.69 -3.45
CA LEU A 263 1.16 32.84 -4.00
C LEU A 263 1.33 31.61 -3.10
N ASP A 264 1.89 30.52 -3.64
CA ASP A 264 2.40 29.43 -2.80
C ASP A 264 3.89 29.63 -2.42
N GLY A 265 4.44 28.72 -1.61
CA GLY A 265 5.76 28.89 -0.99
C GLY A 265 6.95 29.12 -1.94
N ASP A 266 6.89 28.60 -3.17
CA ASP A 266 7.90 28.81 -4.23
C ASP A 266 7.41 29.68 -5.40
N ALA A 267 6.23 30.27 -5.26
CA ALA A 267 5.57 31.18 -6.21
C ALA A 267 5.38 30.61 -7.62
N ASP A 268 4.97 29.34 -7.71
CA ASP A 268 4.56 28.70 -8.98
C ASP A 268 3.04 28.53 -9.13
N ARG A 269 2.25 28.97 -8.14
CA ARG A 269 0.78 28.95 -8.16
C ARG A 269 0.17 30.27 -7.73
N LEU A 270 -0.95 30.60 -8.35
CA LEU A 270 -1.70 31.82 -8.07
C LEU A 270 -3.19 31.55 -7.90
N ILE A 271 -3.78 32.11 -6.86
CA ILE A 271 -5.23 32.13 -6.64
C ILE A 271 -5.66 33.54 -6.30
N TYR A 272 -6.73 34.04 -6.94
CA TYR A 272 -7.39 35.29 -6.55
C TYR A 272 -8.59 35.01 -5.66
N TYR A 273 -8.94 35.94 -4.78
CA TYR A 273 -10.14 35.86 -3.97
C TYR A 273 -10.51 37.23 -3.37
N TRP A 274 -11.72 37.29 -2.83
CA TRP A 274 -12.12 38.33 -1.89
C TRP A 274 -13.06 37.75 -0.85
N ILE A 275 -13.27 38.49 0.25
CA ILE A 275 -14.36 38.19 1.19
C ILE A 275 -15.45 39.23 0.95
N ASP A 276 -16.58 38.74 0.45
CA ASP A 276 -17.82 39.50 0.35
C ASP A 276 -18.44 39.63 1.76
N PRO A 277 -18.80 40.85 2.21
CA PRO A 277 -19.39 41.04 3.53
C PRO A 277 -20.70 40.26 3.76
N ASP A 278 -21.46 39.99 2.70
CA ASP A 278 -22.78 39.37 2.76
C ASP A 278 -22.70 37.86 2.49
N THR A 279 -21.90 37.43 1.51
CA THR A 279 -21.83 36.02 1.07
C THR A 279 -20.59 35.27 1.51
N GLY A 280 -19.59 35.95 2.10
CA GLY A 280 -18.36 35.33 2.58
C GLY A 280 -17.28 35.18 1.50
N PHE A 281 -16.42 34.17 1.66
CA PHE A 281 -15.25 33.95 0.80
C PHE A 281 -15.66 33.56 -0.63
N PHE A 282 -15.07 34.24 -1.61
CA PHE A 282 -15.24 33.93 -3.02
C PHE A 282 -13.88 33.69 -3.67
N MET A 283 -13.71 32.54 -4.31
CA MET A 283 -12.46 32.08 -4.91
C MET A 283 -12.47 32.28 -6.42
N LEU A 284 -11.33 32.67 -6.97
CA LEU A 284 -11.04 32.76 -8.39
C LEU A 284 -9.76 31.94 -8.66
N ASP A 285 -9.96 30.66 -8.94
CA ASP A 285 -8.91 29.66 -9.02
C ASP A 285 -8.22 29.59 -10.39
N GLY A 286 -7.40 28.56 -10.62
CA GLY A 286 -6.69 28.41 -11.89
C GLY A 286 -7.59 28.30 -13.12
N ASP A 287 -8.79 27.72 -13.02
CA ASP A 287 -9.74 27.66 -14.14
C ASP A 287 -10.28 29.05 -14.49
N ARG A 288 -10.48 29.89 -13.46
CA ARG A 288 -10.88 31.28 -13.64
C ARG A 288 -9.79 32.06 -14.35
N ILE A 289 -8.52 31.85 -13.98
CA ILE A 289 -7.37 32.50 -14.62
C ILE A 289 -7.22 32.02 -16.07
N SER A 290 -7.40 30.72 -16.31
CA SER A 290 -7.38 30.12 -17.66
C SER A 290 -8.44 30.71 -18.56
N SER A 291 -9.70 30.71 -18.13
CA SER A 291 -10.83 31.25 -18.91
C SER A 291 -10.72 32.77 -19.12
N LEU A 292 -10.13 33.51 -18.17
CA LEU A 292 -9.83 34.93 -18.31
C LEU A 292 -8.80 35.19 -19.41
N ASN A 293 -7.68 34.44 -19.39
CA ASN A 293 -6.64 34.49 -20.41
C ASN A 293 -7.20 34.11 -21.79
N ALA A 294 -7.90 32.99 -21.89
CA ALA A 294 -8.49 32.51 -23.14
C ALA A 294 -9.49 33.53 -23.74
N SER A 295 -10.31 34.15 -22.90
CA SER A 295 -11.24 35.21 -23.32
C SER A 295 -10.51 36.43 -23.85
N PHE A 296 -9.47 36.90 -23.15
CA PHE A 296 -8.73 38.11 -23.51
C PHE A 296 -7.90 37.91 -24.77
N ILE A 297 -7.08 36.85 -24.81
CA ILE A 297 -6.22 36.53 -25.95
C ILE A 297 -7.07 36.22 -27.19
N GLY A 298 -8.16 35.46 -27.03
CA GLY A 298 -9.10 35.23 -28.13
C GLY A 298 -9.73 36.52 -28.67
N GLY A 299 -10.01 37.50 -27.81
CA GLY A 299 -10.44 38.83 -28.23
C GLY A 299 -9.39 39.55 -29.05
N LEU A 300 -8.15 39.61 -28.55
CA LEU A 300 -7.04 40.28 -29.21
C LEU A 300 -6.67 39.61 -30.55
N VAL A 301 -6.70 38.28 -30.65
CA VAL A 301 -6.43 37.56 -31.91
C VAL A 301 -7.46 37.92 -32.98
N ARG A 302 -8.74 38.04 -32.62
CA ARG A 302 -9.78 38.49 -33.54
C ARG A 302 -9.58 39.95 -33.96
N GLU A 303 -9.30 40.84 -33.01
CA GLU A 303 -9.05 42.26 -33.29
C GLU A 303 -7.77 42.48 -34.12
N ALA A 304 -6.76 41.62 -33.93
CA ALA A 304 -5.54 41.56 -34.73
C ALA A 304 -5.76 40.97 -36.13
N GLY A 305 -6.95 40.44 -36.43
CA GLY A 305 -7.28 39.78 -37.70
C GLY A 305 -6.47 38.49 -37.92
N LEU A 306 -6.24 37.73 -36.85
CA LEU A 306 -5.43 36.49 -36.83
C LEU A 306 -6.27 35.22 -36.57
N GLU A 307 -7.60 35.35 -36.50
CA GLU A 307 -8.50 34.25 -36.10
C GLU A 307 -8.50 33.04 -37.05
N ASP A 308 -8.25 33.27 -38.34
CA ASP A 308 -8.13 32.21 -39.35
C ASP A 308 -6.71 31.62 -39.44
N GLU A 309 -5.72 32.28 -38.81
CA GLU A 309 -4.30 31.91 -38.89
C GLU A 309 -3.81 31.16 -37.65
N LEU A 310 -4.37 31.46 -36.47
CA LEU A 310 -3.89 30.96 -35.19
C LEU A 310 -4.96 30.13 -34.48
N ARG A 311 -4.60 28.88 -34.13
CA ARG A 311 -5.46 28.01 -33.33
C ARG A 311 -5.20 28.22 -31.84
N ILE A 312 -6.24 28.61 -31.12
CA ILE A 312 -6.22 28.74 -29.66
C ILE A 312 -6.85 27.49 -29.05
N GLY A 313 -6.23 26.93 -28.02
CA GLY A 313 -6.79 25.82 -27.24
C GLY A 313 -6.61 26.02 -25.74
N VAL A 314 -7.52 25.44 -24.97
CA VAL A 314 -7.43 25.43 -23.51
C VAL A 314 -7.23 24.00 -23.02
N VAL A 315 -6.24 23.79 -22.14
CA VAL A 315 -5.92 22.49 -21.56
C VAL A 315 -6.27 22.50 -20.09
N GLN A 316 -7.04 21.49 -19.66
CA GLN A 316 -7.52 21.33 -18.29
C GLN A 316 -7.20 19.92 -17.78
N THR A 317 -7.24 19.74 -16.46
CA THR A 317 -7.25 18.41 -15.84
C THR A 317 -8.66 18.05 -15.41
N ALA A 318 -8.86 16.80 -14.97
CA ALA A 318 -10.14 16.36 -14.42
C ALA A 318 -10.62 17.21 -13.23
N TYR A 319 -9.75 17.94 -12.52
CA TYR A 319 -10.15 18.79 -11.39
C TYR A 319 -10.86 20.08 -11.80
N ALA A 320 -10.82 20.44 -13.08
CA ALA A 320 -11.48 21.63 -13.55
C ALA A 320 -13.00 21.56 -13.32
N ASN A 321 -13.60 22.66 -12.87
CA ASN A 321 -15.05 22.71 -12.67
C ASN A 321 -15.78 22.55 -14.00
N GLY A 322 -16.82 21.72 -14.05
CA GLY A 322 -17.59 21.48 -15.27
C GLY A 322 -18.19 22.76 -15.87
N ALA A 323 -18.45 23.78 -15.05
CA ALA A 323 -18.91 25.09 -15.52
C ALA A 323 -17.83 25.88 -16.27
N SER A 324 -16.55 25.75 -15.88
CA SER A 324 -15.44 26.44 -16.56
C SER A 324 -15.23 25.86 -17.96
N THR A 325 -15.21 24.52 -18.08
CA THR A 325 -15.17 23.81 -19.36
C THR A 325 -16.35 24.21 -20.24
N ALA A 326 -17.57 24.18 -19.70
CA ALA A 326 -18.76 24.57 -20.43
C ALA A 326 -18.70 26.03 -20.90
N TYR A 327 -18.14 26.95 -20.11
CA TYR A 327 -17.96 28.34 -20.49
C TYR A 327 -17.01 28.49 -21.68
N ILE A 328 -15.85 27.82 -21.63
CA ILE A 328 -14.86 27.87 -22.70
C ILE A 328 -15.44 27.31 -24.01
N GLU A 329 -16.05 26.13 -23.97
CA GLU A 329 -16.58 25.48 -25.18
C GLU A 329 -17.81 26.20 -25.74
N LYS A 330 -18.77 26.57 -24.87
CA LYS A 330 -20.07 27.09 -25.31
C LYS A 330 -20.08 28.59 -25.50
N HIS A 331 -19.36 29.36 -24.70
CA HIS A 331 -19.33 30.83 -24.79
C HIS A 331 -18.10 31.34 -25.54
N LEU A 332 -16.90 30.86 -25.22
CA LEU A 332 -15.68 31.30 -25.93
C LEU A 332 -15.49 30.61 -27.29
N LYS A 333 -16.16 29.47 -27.52
CA LYS A 333 -16.04 28.65 -28.74
C LYS A 333 -14.63 28.16 -28.99
N LEU A 334 -13.89 27.85 -27.92
CA LEU A 334 -12.54 27.31 -27.98
C LEU A 334 -12.53 25.82 -27.63
N PRO A 335 -11.66 25.02 -28.25
CA PRO A 335 -11.50 23.61 -27.89
C PRO A 335 -10.89 23.46 -26.50
N VAL A 336 -11.39 22.48 -25.74
CA VAL A 336 -10.83 22.07 -24.45
C VAL A 336 -10.23 20.67 -24.58
N VAL A 337 -9.01 20.48 -24.06
CA VAL A 337 -8.33 19.18 -23.99
C VAL A 337 -8.10 18.79 -22.55
N PHE A 338 -8.48 17.56 -22.17
CA PHE A 338 -8.20 17.01 -20.85
C PHE A 338 -6.89 16.21 -20.85
N THR A 339 -6.05 16.45 -19.86
CA THR A 339 -4.82 15.66 -19.62
C THR A 339 -4.79 15.12 -18.19
N PRO A 340 -3.95 14.11 -17.90
CA PRO A 340 -3.59 13.77 -16.53
C PRO A 340 -3.06 14.99 -15.74
N THR A 341 -3.17 14.92 -14.42
CA THR A 341 -2.65 15.92 -13.48
C THR A 341 -1.13 16.03 -13.60
N GLY A 342 -0.63 17.26 -13.52
CA GLY A 342 0.80 17.56 -13.58
C GLY A 342 1.15 18.36 -14.83
N VAL A 343 1.74 19.53 -14.57
CA VAL A 343 2.17 20.56 -15.54
C VAL A 343 2.83 19.99 -16.80
N LYS A 344 3.62 18.91 -16.69
CA LYS A 344 4.25 18.24 -17.84
C LYS A 344 3.25 17.78 -18.91
N HIS A 345 2.13 17.20 -18.49
CA HIS A 345 1.10 16.71 -19.40
C HIS A 345 0.32 17.87 -20.02
N LEU A 346 -0.01 18.88 -19.20
CA LEU A 346 -0.72 20.07 -19.66
C LEU A 346 0.12 20.85 -20.69
N HIS A 347 1.39 21.10 -20.38
CA HIS A 347 2.32 21.83 -21.24
C HIS A 347 2.48 21.13 -22.59
N HIS A 348 2.69 19.81 -22.60
CA HIS A 348 2.82 19.05 -23.84
C HIS A 348 1.58 19.16 -24.73
N ALA A 349 0.38 19.08 -24.15
CA ALA A 349 -0.86 19.25 -24.91
C ALA A 349 -1.06 20.71 -25.37
N ALA A 350 -0.68 21.69 -24.55
CA ALA A 350 -0.81 23.11 -24.88
C ALA A 350 0.07 23.50 -26.07
N CYS A 351 1.27 22.92 -26.18
CA CYS A 351 2.18 23.12 -27.32
C CYS A 351 1.66 22.56 -28.66
N GLN A 352 0.53 21.86 -28.70
CA GLN A 352 -0.12 21.41 -29.94
C GLN A 352 -0.97 22.51 -30.61
N PHE A 353 -1.21 23.61 -29.89
CA PHE A 353 -1.89 24.81 -30.38
C PHE A 353 -0.88 25.90 -30.71
N ASP A 354 -1.31 26.88 -31.51
CA ASP A 354 -0.51 28.09 -31.75
C ASP A 354 -0.50 28.99 -30.50
N ILE A 355 -1.61 28.96 -29.76
CA ILE A 355 -1.74 29.57 -28.44
C ILE A 355 -2.40 28.55 -27.52
N GLY A 356 -1.62 27.97 -26.60
CA GLY A 356 -2.09 26.99 -25.63
C GLY A 356 -2.22 27.62 -24.25
N VAL A 357 -3.44 27.76 -23.74
CA VAL A 357 -3.71 28.20 -22.37
C VAL A 357 -3.88 26.97 -21.49
N TYR A 358 -3.11 26.84 -20.41
CA TYR A 358 -3.28 25.71 -19.51
C TYR A 358 -3.11 26.12 -18.05
N PHE A 359 -4.07 25.73 -17.22
CA PHE A 359 -3.99 25.87 -15.76
C PHE A 359 -4.63 24.65 -15.11
N GLU A 360 -4.07 24.23 -13.98
CA GLU A 360 -4.75 23.39 -13.02
C GLU A 360 -5.57 24.25 -12.06
N ALA A 361 -6.69 23.73 -11.55
CA ALA A 361 -7.53 24.46 -10.58
C ALA A 361 -6.75 24.93 -9.33
N ASN A 362 -5.64 24.27 -8.99
CA ASN A 362 -4.76 24.67 -7.88
C ASN A 362 -3.97 25.98 -8.12
N GLY A 363 -4.11 26.60 -9.29
CA GLY A 363 -3.46 27.87 -9.64
C GLY A 363 -2.13 27.75 -10.39
N HIS A 364 -1.64 26.53 -10.65
CA HIS A 364 -0.44 26.33 -11.47
C HIS A 364 -0.81 26.31 -12.96
N GLY A 365 -0.22 27.21 -13.76
CA GLY A 365 -0.44 27.24 -15.20
C GLY A 365 0.23 28.41 -15.87
N THR A 366 0.13 28.48 -17.19
CA THR A 366 0.62 29.61 -18.00
C THR A 366 0.00 29.54 -19.41
N VAL A 367 0.43 30.42 -20.31
CA VAL A 367 0.12 30.40 -21.74
C VAL A 367 1.40 30.19 -22.55
N VAL A 368 1.37 29.29 -23.51
CA VAL A 368 2.46 29.07 -24.46
C VAL A 368 2.08 29.58 -25.84
N PHE A 369 3.04 30.18 -26.53
CA PHE A 369 2.88 30.71 -27.88
C PHE A 369 3.82 29.98 -28.83
N SER A 370 3.30 29.52 -29.97
CA SER A 370 4.13 28.94 -31.02
C SER A 370 5.05 30.02 -31.63
N GLN A 371 6.14 29.58 -32.26
CA GLN A 371 7.03 30.50 -32.94
C GLN A 371 6.32 31.29 -34.05
N GLU A 372 5.31 30.69 -34.68
CA GLU A 372 4.51 31.36 -35.71
C GLU A 372 3.59 32.42 -35.10
N ALA A 373 2.96 32.14 -33.96
CA ALA A 373 2.18 33.15 -33.24
C ALA A 373 3.03 34.37 -32.88
N ILE A 374 4.22 34.15 -32.29
CA ILE A 374 5.15 35.23 -31.93
C ILE A 374 5.59 36.03 -33.17
N ARG A 375 5.89 35.35 -34.29
CA ARG A 375 6.24 35.99 -35.55
C ARG A 375 5.10 36.87 -36.07
N LEU A 376 3.87 36.37 -36.06
CA LEU A 376 2.71 37.11 -36.54
C LEU A 376 2.38 38.31 -35.66
N PHE A 377 2.61 38.24 -34.34
CA PHE A 377 2.40 39.39 -33.45
C PHE A 377 3.33 40.56 -33.77
N THR A 378 4.54 40.29 -34.27
CA THR A 378 5.57 41.31 -34.49
C THR A 378 5.71 41.74 -35.95
N GLU A 379 5.53 40.83 -36.90
CA GLU A 379 5.79 41.08 -38.33
C GLU A 379 4.53 41.42 -39.14
N LYS A 380 3.33 41.12 -38.64
CA LYS A 380 2.08 41.40 -39.39
C LYS A 380 1.85 42.91 -39.50
N GLU A 381 1.71 43.40 -40.73
CA GLU A 381 1.40 44.81 -40.98
C GLU A 381 -0.06 45.13 -40.59
N PRO A 382 -0.30 46.01 -39.60
CA PRO A 382 -1.64 46.37 -39.17
C PRO A 382 -2.35 47.22 -40.23
N GLN A 383 -3.63 46.94 -40.44
CA GLN A 383 -4.51 47.66 -41.36
C GLN A 383 -5.33 48.76 -40.67
N SER A 384 -5.32 48.82 -39.34
CA SER A 384 -5.99 49.86 -38.55
C SER A 384 -5.27 50.14 -37.23
N PRO A 385 -5.51 51.29 -36.57
CA PRO A 385 -4.97 51.57 -35.25
C PRO A 385 -5.37 50.55 -34.18
N ALA A 386 -6.60 50.05 -34.22
CA ALA A 386 -7.09 49.02 -33.29
C ALA A 386 -6.34 47.69 -33.49
N GLN A 387 -6.16 47.27 -34.75
CA GLN A 387 -5.38 46.08 -35.08
C GLN A 387 -3.91 46.22 -34.64
N LYS A 388 -3.33 47.42 -34.80
CA LYS A 388 -1.98 47.72 -34.32
C LYS A 388 -1.88 47.58 -32.81
N GLU A 389 -2.82 48.17 -32.06
CA GLU A 389 -2.85 48.06 -30.60
C GLU A 389 -3.01 46.60 -30.14
N ALA A 390 -3.85 45.81 -30.82
CA ALA A 390 -4.02 44.39 -30.53
C ALA A 390 -2.74 43.58 -30.76
N LEU A 391 -2.04 43.79 -31.88
CA LEU A 391 -0.75 43.14 -32.18
C LEU A 391 0.34 43.54 -31.17
N GLU A 392 0.44 44.83 -30.84
CA GLU A 392 1.40 45.33 -29.84
C GLU A 392 1.11 44.74 -28.45
N THR A 393 -0.17 44.62 -28.09
CA THR A 393 -0.59 43.99 -26.82
C THR A 393 -0.27 42.50 -26.82
N LEU A 394 -0.57 41.77 -27.91
CA LEU A 394 -0.23 40.35 -28.06
C LEU A 394 1.28 40.10 -27.92
N ALA A 395 2.11 40.92 -28.57
CA ALA A 395 3.55 40.84 -28.45
C ALA A 395 4.03 41.14 -27.01
N ALA A 396 3.44 42.14 -26.35
CA ALA A 396 3.80 42.47 -24.97
C ALA A 396 3.39 41.38 -23.97
N ILE A 397 2.21 40.78 -24.10
CA ILE A 397 1.80 39.69 -23.19
C ILE A 397 2.59 38.41 -23.44
N ALA A 398 3.06 38.16 -24.67
CA ALA A 398 3.94 37.03 -24.96
C ALA A 398 5.30 37.14 -24.25
N ASP A 399 5.75 38.37 -23.97
CA ASP A 399 6.94 38.65 -23.15
C ASP A 399 6.64 38.66 -21.64
N LEU A 400 5.42 39.07 -21.25
CA LEU A 400 4.99 39.14 -19.85
C LEU A 400 4.72 37.74 -19.28
N ILE A 401 4.05 36.88 -20.05
CA ILE A 401 3.69 35.53 -19.65
C ILE A 401 4.95 34.66 -19.67
N ASN A 402 5.21 33.98 -18.56
CA ASN A 402 6.34 33.06 -18.50
C ASN A 402 6.02 31.75 -19.24
N GLN A 403 6.62 31.60 -20.42
CA GLN A 403 6.40 30.43 -21.29
C GLN A 403 7.23 29.19 -20.90
N THR A 404 7.91 29.18 -19.75
CA THR A 404 8.74 28.03 -19.30
C THR A 404 7.99 27.10 -18.36
N VAL A 405 7.33 27.67 -17.35
CA VAL A 405 6.60 26.99 -16.29
C VAL A 405 5.56 27.96 -15.74
N GLY A 406 4.57 27.48 -14.98
CA GLY A 406 3.64 28.36 -14.30
C GLY A 406 4.36 29.31 -13.35
N ASP A 407 4.00 30.58 -13.40
CA ASP A 407 4.72 31.68 -12.74
C ASP A 407 3.71 32.61 -12.09
N ALA A 408 3.53 32.46 -10.78
CA ALA A 408 2.49 33.15 -10.06
C ALA A 408 2.63 34.67 -10.10
N ILE A 409 3.87 35.19 -10.21
CA ILE A 409 4.11 36.64 -10.29
C ILE A 409 3.79 37.14 -11.70
N SER A 410 4.21 36.41 -12.74
CA SER A 410 3.84 36.71 -14.13
C SER A 410 2.33 36.64 -14.34
N ASP A 411 1.68 35.59 -13.84
CA ASP A 411 0.23 35.38 -13.92
C ASP A 411 -0.53 36.47 -13.17
N MET A 412 -0.03 36.92 -12.01
CA MET A 412 -0.61 38.03 -11.25
C MET A 412 -0.61 39.31 -12.09
N LEU A 413 0.52 39.63 -12.72
CA LEU A 413 0.62 40.79 -13.61
C LEU A 413 -0.29 40.64 -14.82
N MET A 414 -0.38 39.45 -15.41
CA MET A 414 -1.26 39.18 -16.54
C MET A 414 -2.73 39.37 -16.17
N VAL A 415 -3.19 38.85 -15.02
CA VAL A 415 -4.55 39.08 -14.53
C VAL A 415 -4.85 40.57 -14.39
N GLU A 416 -3.95 41.34 -13.78
CA GLU A 416 -4.16 42.79 -13.59
C GLU A 416 -4.16 43.56 -14.92
N VAL A 417 -3.36 43.13 -15.92
CA VAL A 417 -3.42 43.66 -17.30
C VAL A 417 -4.81 43.40 -17.88
N ILE A 418 -5.32 42.17 -17.81
CA ILE A 418 -6.63 41.82 -18.39
C ILE A 418 -7.75 42.63 -17.72
N LEU A 419 -7.73 42.74 -16.39
CA LEU A 419 -8.74 43.48 -15.64
C LEU A 419 -8.72 44.97 -15.99
N ALA A 420 -7.53 45.57 -16.14
CA ALA A 420 -7.37 46.96 -16.56
C ALA A 420 -7.89 47.21 -17.99
N HIS A 421 -7.63 46.28 -18.92
CA HIS A 421 -8.15 46.37 -20.30
C HIS A 421 -9.67 46.24 -20.36
N LYS A 422 -10.25 45.34 -19.55
CA LYS A 422 -11.70 45.12 -19.51
C LYS A 422 -12.45 46.13 -18.65
N GLY A 423 -11.75 46.89 -17.80
CA GLY A 423 -12.36 47.73 -16.76
C GLY A 423 -13.16 46.91 -15.75
N TRP A 424 -12.69 45.70 -15.43
CA TRP A 424 -13.41 44.73 -14.60
C TRP A 424 -12.93 44.73 -13.15
N THR A 425 -13.90 44.60 -12.24
CA THR A 425 -13.64 44.20 -10.85
C THR A 425 -13.55 42.67 -10.73
N LEU A 426 -13.11 42.16 -9.56
CA LEU A 426 -13.17 40.72 -9.29
C LEU A 426 -14.60 40.16 -9.38
N LYS A 427 -15.61 40.97 -9.04
CA LYS A 427 -17.01 40.58 -9.13
C LYS A 427 -17.49 40.45 -10.57
N ASP A 428 -17.05 41.34 -11.46
CA ASP A 428 -17.34 41.26 -12.90
C ASP A 428 -16.71 40.00 -13.50
N TRP A 429 -15.46 39.70 -13.13
CA TRP A 429 -14.79 38.47 -13.54
C TRP A 429 -15.50 37.22 -13.00
N ALA A 430 -15.88 37.20 -11.72
CA ALA A 430 -16.63 36.10 -11.13
C ALA A 430 -17.97 35.82 -11.83
N ASN A 431 -18.65 36.86 -12.32
CA ASN A 431 -19.93 36.75 -13.01
C ASN A 431 -19.84 36.16 -14.43
N THR A 432 -18.65 35.85 -14.94
CA THR A 432 -18.48 35.20 -16.27
C THR A 432 -19.17 33.84 -16.37
N TYR A 433 -19.13 33.04 -15.31
CA TYR A 433 -19.85 31.79 -15.14
C TYR A 433 -19.98 31.46 -13.64
N ASN A 434 -20.89 30.55 -13.28
CA ASN A 434 -21.06 30.10 -11.90
C ASN A 434 -20.53 28.68 -11.78
N ASP A 435 -19.59 28.46 -10.86
CA ASP A 435 -19.06 27.12 -10.60
C ASP A 435 -20.17 26.20 -10.09
N LEU A 436 -20.14 24.94 -10.55
CA LEU A 436 -20.93 23.90 -9.92
C LEU A 436 -20.44 23.71 -8.48
N PRO A 437 -21.35 23.60 -7.49
CA PRO A 437 -20.96 23.14 -6.17
C PRO A 437 -20.10 21.88 -6.26
N ASN A 438 -18.92 21.92 -5.64
CA ASN A 438 -17.93 20.86 -5.74
C ASN A 438 -17.25 20.59 -4.38
N ARG A 439 -16.62 19.42 -4.29
CA ARG A 439 -15.98 18.91 -3.08
C ARG A 439 -14.78 18.05 -3.48
N LEU A 440 -13.63 18.34 -2.87
CA LEU A 440 -12.43 17.51 -2.93
C LEU A 440 -12.17 16.87 -1.56
N VAL A 441 -12.03 15.55 -1.54
CA VAL A 441 -11.82 14.76 -0.32
C VAL A 441 -10.53 13.96 -0.44
N ARG A 442 -9.72 13.99 0.62
CA ARG A 442 -8.55 13.11 0.80
C ARG A 442 -8.99 11.84 1.51
N VAL A 443 -8.73 10.69 0.91
CA VAL A 443 -9.00 9.36 1.47
C VAL A 443 -7.67 8.65 1.70
N GLU A 444 -7.35 8.37 2.95
CA GLU A 444 -6.17 7.57 3.31
C GLU A 444 -6.41 6.11 2.94
N VAL A 445 -5.40 5.47 2.38
CA VAL A 445 -5.45 4.08 1.87
C VAL A 445 -4.17 3.34 2.28
N GLY A 446 -4.23 2.02 2.40
CA GLY A 446 -3.06 1.19 2.73
C GLY A 446 -2.00 1.28 1.64
N ASP A 447 -2.39 1.08 0.39
CA ASP A 447 -1.53 1.21 -0.79
C ASP A 447 -2.24 2.01 -1.90
N LYS A 448 -1.75 3.23 -2.14
CA LYS A 448 -2.30 4.08 -3.21
C LYS A 448 -2.05 3.53 -4.62
N ASP A 449 -1.01 2.72 -4.82
CA ASP A 449 -0.62 2.25 -6.14
C ASP A 449 -1.59 1.17 -6.67
N LEU A 450 -2.50 0.68 -5.83
CA LEU A 450 -3.66 -0.14 -6.22
C LEU A 450 -4.68 0.60 -7.08
N PHE A 451 -4.71 1.94 -7.01
CA PHE A 451 -5.70 2.79 -7.67
C PHE A 451 -5.16 3.32 -8.99
N GLU A 452 -5.17 2.46 -10.00
CA GLU A 452 -4.76 2.82 -11.36
C GLU A 452 -5.90 3.52 -12.11
N THR A 453 -5.53 4.47 -12.97
CA THR A 453 -6.50 5.29 -13.70
C THR A 453 -6.26 5.28 -15.21
N THR A 454 -7.30 5.64 -15.96
CA THR A 454 -7.30 5.84 -17.40
C THR A 454 -8.09 7.10 -17.76
N ASP A 455 -8.13 7.45 -19.06
CA ASP A 455 -8.91 8.55 -19.60
C ASP A 455 -8.64 9.91 -18.92
N ALA A 456 -7.38 10.36 -18.97
CA ALA A 456 -6.92 11.58 -18.29
C ALA A 456 -7.20 11.57 -16.78
N GLU A 457 -7.03 10.40 -16.15
CA GLU A 457 -7.29 10.14 -14.72
C GLU A 457 -8.77 10.33 -14.30
N ARG A 458 -9.70 10.37 -15.26
CA ARG A 458 -11.14 10.54 -14.98
C ARG A 458 -11.83 9.23 -14.61
N ARG A 459 -11.17 8.09 -14.83
CA ARG A 459 -11.72 6.75 -14.57
C ARG A 459 -10.70 5.87 -13.88
N LEU A 460 -11.12 5.07 -12.91
CA LEU A 460 -10.34 3.97 -12.35
C LEU A 460 -10.35 2.79 -13.31
N SER A 461 -9.17 2.26 -13.63
CA SER A 461 -9.00 0.97 -14.31
C SER A 461 -8.82 -0.17 -13.30
N ALA A 462 -8.27 0.15 -12.13
CA ALA A 462 -8.17 -0.74 -10.97
C ALA A 462 -8.45 0.06 -9.69
N PRO A 463 -8.99 -0.57 -8.64
CA PRO A 463 -9.50 -1.94 -8.58
C PRO A 463 -10.81 -2.17 -9.37
N THR A 464 -10.99 -3.36 -9.94
CA THR A 464 -12.17 -3.72 -10.76
C THR A 464 -13.48 -3.58 -9.98
N GLY A 465 -14.52 -3.00 -10.60
CA GLY A 465 -15.84 -2.80 -9.97
C GLY A 465 -16.00 -1.41 -9.33
N ALA A 466 -14.90 -0.77 -8.92
CA ALA A 466 -14.96 0.53 -8.26
C ALA A 466 -15.50 1.63 -9.20
N GLN A 467 -15.05 1.65 -10.46
CA GLN A 467 -15.51 2.65 -11.43
C GLN A 467 -16.98 2.47 -11.79
N GLU A 468 -17.47 1.24 -11.92
CA GLU A 468 -18.89 0.97 -12.19
C GLU A 468 -19.78 1.44 -11.04
N GLU A 469 -19.34 1.25 -9.79
CA GLU A 469 -20.03 1.75 -8.60
C GLU A 469 -20.09 3.29 -8.60
N ILE A 470 -18.97 3.98 -8.90
CA ILE A 470 -18.92 5.44 -9.05
C ILE A 470 -19.87 5.91 -10.16
N ASP A 471 -19.79 5.33 -11.36
CA ASP A 471 -20.63 5.68 -12.51
C ASP A 471 -22.13 5.51 -12.19
N SER A 472 -22.49 4.49 -11.42
CA SER A 472 -23.88 4.23 -11.01
C SER A 472 -24.43 5.32 -10.07
N PHE A 473 -23.57 5.88 -9.21
CA PHE A 473 -23.96 6.89 -8.24
C PHE A 473 -24.02 8.29 -8.87
N VAL A 474 -23.06 8.63 -9.73
CA VAL A 474 -23.05 9.88 -10.50
C VAL A 474 -24.35 10.07 -11.29
N LYS A 475 -24.87 9.00 -11.91
CA LYS A 475 -26.12 9.02 -12.70
C LYS A 475 -27.37 9.44 -11.92
N LYS A 476 -27.33 9.45 -10.58
CA LYS A 476 -28.48 9.82 -9.74
C LYS A 476 -28.70 11.34 -9.68
N TYR A 477 -27.68 12.13 -10.02
CA TYR A 477 -27.68 13.59 -9.83
C TYR A 477 -27.56 14.33 -11.15
N THR A 478 -28.09 15.55 -11.18
CA THR A 478 -28.05 16.41 -12.38
C THR A 478 -26.73 17.16 -12.46
N ASN A 479 -26.16 17.28 -13.66
CA ASN A 479 -24.86 17.93 -13.91
C ASN A 479 -23.75 17.42 -12.97
N ALA A 480 -23.82 16.14 -12.60
CA ALA A 480 -22.91 15.56 -11.65
C ALA A 480 -21.73 14.86 -12.32
N ARG A 481 -20.57 14.97 -11.67
CA ARG A 481 -19.35 14.29 -12.08
C ARG A 481 -18.52 13.97 -10.85
N SER A 482 -17.95 12.78 -10.81
CA SER A 482 -17.00 12.40 -9.77
C SER A 482 -15.96 11.44 -10.31
N PHE A 483 -14.75 11.52 -9.77
CA PHE A 483 -13.66 10.60 -10.07
C PHE A 483 -12.76 10.45 -8.84
N ALA A 484 -11.97 9.40 -8.83
CA ALA A 484 -10.96 9.14 -7.80
C ALA A 484 -9.64 8.79 -8.45
N ARG A 485 -8.53 9.24 -7.86
CA ARG A 485 -7.17 8.90 -8.29
C ARG A 485 -6.19 8.87 -7.14
N ALA A 486 -5.12 8.10 -7.27
CA ALA A 486 -4.00 8.13 -6.33
C ALA A 486 -3.33 9.53 -6.33
N SER A 487 -2.93 10.00 -5.15
CA SER A 487 -2.15 11.23 -5.01
C SER A 487 -0.70 10.99 -5.46
N GLY A 488 -0.14 11.94 -6.22
CA GLY A 488 1.26 11.87 -6.65
C GLY A 488 2.26 12.23 -5.54
N THR A 489 1.81 12.80 -4.43
CA THR A 489 2.65 13.38 -3.36
C THR A 489 2.41 12.78 -1.99
N GLU A 490 1.39 11.94 -1.82
CA GLU A 490 0.95 11.41 -0.52
C GLU A 490 0.41 9.98 -0.69
N ASN A 491 0.49 9.12 0.34
CA ASN A 491 -0.17 7.81 0.36
C ASN A 491 -1.68 7.94 0.61
N ALA A 492 -2.41 8.47 -0.38
CA ALA A 492 -3.84 8.73 -0.30
C ALA A 492 -4.47 8.73 -1.70
N CYS A 493 -5.77 8.47 -1.77
CA CYS A 493 -6.59 8.75 -2.95
C CYS A 493 -7.31 10.09 -2.81
N ARG A 494 -7.36 10.87 -3.88
CA ARG A 494 -8.15 12.09 -3.98
C ARG A 494 -9.47 11.77 -4.67
N VAL A 495 -10.57 12.17 -4.04
CA VAL A 495 -11.94 12.04 -4.56
C VAL A 495 -12.48 13.42 -4.85
N TYR A 496 -12.80 13.69 -6.11
CA TYR A 496 -13.45 14.93 -6.53
C TYR A 496 -14.91 14.64 -6.88
N ALA A 497 -15.82 15.52 -6.49
CA ALA A 497 -17.21 15.49 -6.91
C ALA A 497 -17.74 16.91 -7.17
N GLU A 498 -18.58 17.04 -8.18
CA GLU A 498 -19.39 18.24 -8.45
C GLU A 498 -20.81 17.83 -8.82
N ALA A 499 -21.78 18.70 -8.55
CA ALA A 499 -23.19 18.48 -8.87
C ALA A 499 -23.94 19.82 -8.98
N ALA A 500 -25.22 19.77 -9.37
CA ALA A 500 -26.07 20.97 -9.48
C ALA A 500 -26.27 21.69 -8.14
N THR A 501 -26.29 20.98 -7.01
CA THR A 501 -26.45 21.57 -5.67
C THR A 501 -25.34 21.15 -4.71
N ARG A 502 -25.12 21.95 -3.66
CA ARG A 502 -24.11 21.67 -2.62
C ARG A 502 -24.35 20.35 -1.90
N SER A 503 -25.60 20.04 -1.56
CA SER A 503 -25.95 18.80 -0.87
C SER A 503 -25.61 17.57 -1.72
N GLU A 504 -25.92 17.61 -3.01
CA GLU A 504 -25.63 16.50 -3.93
C GLU A 504 -24.13 16.31 -4.13
N ALA A 505 -23.34 17.40 -4.25
CA ALA A 505 -21.89 17.32 -4.38
C ALA A 505 -21.22 16.73 -3.13
N ASP A 506 -21.67 17.13 -1.93
CA ASP A 506 -21.17 16.61 -0.66
C ASP A 506 -21.55 15.13 -0.47
N GLU A 507 -22.77 14.72 -0.83
CA GLU A 507 -23.23 13.32 -0.78
C GLU A 507 -22.46 12.44 -1.78
N LEU A 508 -22.27 12.92 -3.01
CA LEU A 508 -21.50 12.24 -4.05
C LEU A 508 -20.05 12.03 -3.63
N ALA A 509 -19.38 13.07 -3.11
CA ALA A 509 -18.02 12.97 -2.61
C ALA A 509 -17.88 11.94 -1.48
N LYS A 510 -18.83 11.94 -0.54
CA LYS A 510 -18.84 10.99 0.58
C LYS A 510 -19.00 9.55 0.08
N HIS A 511 -19.94 9.31 -0.82
CA HIS A 511 -20.19 7.97 -1.34
C HIS A 511 -18.97 7.43 -2.09
N VAL A 512 -18.38 8.22 -2.98
CA VAL A 512 -17.18 7.81 -3.72
C VAL A 512 -16.00 7.57 -2.77
N ALA A 513 -15.84 8.37 -1.72
CA ALA A 513 -14.84 8.10 -0.68
C ALA A 513 -15.05 6.76 0.04
N ASP A 514 -16.31 6.36 0.29
CA ASP A 514 -16.62 5.08 0.91
C ASP A 514 -16.34 3.89 -0.04
N VAL A 515 -16.55 4.04 -1.35
CA VAL A 515 -16.14 3.06 -2.38
C VAL A 515 -14.64 2.81 -2.33
N ILE A 516 -13.84 3.89 -2.26
CA ILE A 516 -12.37 3.78 -2.17
C ILE A 516 -11.94 3.04 -0.91
N LYS A 517 -12.48 3.39 0.26
CA LYS A 517 -12.17 2.72 1.53
C LYS A 517 -12.56 1.24 1.54
N LYS A 518 -13.72 0.91 0.98
CA LYS A 518 -14.21 -0.47 0.87
C LYS A 518 -13.26 -1.30 0.00
N THR A 519 -12.80 -0.75 -1.11
CA THR A 519 -11.99 -1.50 -2.07
C THR A 519 -10.53 -1.65 -1.63
N ASP A 520 -9.99 -0.66 -0.91
CA ASP A 520 -8.67 -0.76 -0.25
C ASP A 520 -8.60 -1.97 0.71
N LYS A 521 -9.62 -2.12 1.57
CA LYS A 521 -9.69 -3.25 2.51
C LYS A 521 -9.72 -4.61 1.81
N MET A 522 -10.56 -4.76 0.78
CA MET A 522 -10.70 -6.03 0.05
C MET A 522 -9.41 -6.47 -0.67
N SER A 523 -8.60 -5.52 -1.14
CA SER A 523 -7.34 -5.81 -1.83
C SER A 523 -6.24 -6.25 -0.85
N GLY A 524 -6.17 -5.64 0.34
CA GLY A 524 -5.24 -6.05 1.39
C GLY A 524 -5.40 -7.52 1.79
N ASP A 525 -6.65 -7.97 1.96
CA ASP A 525 -6.95 -9.36 2.33
C ASP A 525 -6.49 -10.38 1.26
N LYS A 526 -6.51 -10.02 -0.03
CA LYS A 526 -6.04 -10.90 -1.11
C LYS A 526 -4.52 -11.05 -1.15
N MET A 527 -3.80 -9.95 -0.95
CA MET A 527 -2.33 -9.98 -0.97
C MET A 527 -1.76 -10.84 0.17
N ASP A 528 -2.39 -10.78 1.34
CA ASP A 528 -2.01 -11.61 2.49
C ASP A 528 -2.15 -13.11 2.19
N VAL A 529 -3.20 -13.51 1.46
CA VAL A 529 -3.43 -14.91 1.05
C VAL A 529 -2.32 -15.38 0.10
N GLU A 530 -1.99 -14.60 -0.92
CA GLU A 530 -0.95 -14.95 -1.89
C GLU A 530 0.44 -15.05 -1.23
N ALA A 531 0.77 -14.13 -0.33
CA ALA A 531 2.01 -14.16 0.44
C ALA A 531 2.09 -15.40 1.34
N ALA A 532 0.98 -15.79 1.98
CA ALA A 532 0.90 -16.98 2.79
C ALA A 532 1.09 -18.27 1.98
N GLU A 533 0.43 -18.39 0.82
CA GLU A 533 0.61 -19.52 -0.09
C GLU A 533 2.07 -19.63 -0.57
N GLN A 534 2.73 -18.50 -0.81
CA GLN A 534 4.13 -18.47 -1.22
C GLN A 534 5.07 -18.90 -0.08
N LYS A 535 4.81 -18.47 1.17
CA LYS A 535 5.54 -18.92 2.36
C LYS A 535 5.33 -20.43 2.62
N MET A 536 4.15 -20.96 2.36
CA MET A 536 3.90 -22.42 2.45
C MET A 536 4.72 -23.20 1.41
N LYS A 537 4.88 -22.70 0.18
CA LYS A 537 5.66 -23.36 -0.88
C LYS A 537 7.15 -23.53 -0.54
N THR A 538 7.68 -22.77 0.42
CA THR A 538 9.10 -22.86 0.83
C THR A 538 9.35 -23.88 1.96
N MET A 539 8.31 -24.52 2.51
CA MET A 539 8.43 -25.49 3.60
C MET A 539 8.80 -26.89 3.09
N GLU A 540 9.22 -27.79 3.99
CA GLU A 540 9.45 -29.21 3.67
C GLU A 540 8.15 -29.87 3.16
N HIS A 541 8.27 -30.83 2.24
CA HIS A 541 7.11 -31.41 1.55
C HIS A 541 6.07 -32.03 2.51
N SER A 542 6.52 -32.65 3.60
CA SER A 542 5.63 -33.21 4.64
C SER A 542 4.84 -32.13 5.39
N GLU A 543 5.47 -30.98 5.69
CA GLU A 543 4.80 -29.85 6.33
C GLU A 543 3.80 -29.18 5.39
N GLN A 544 4.15 -29.04 4.10
CA GLN A 544 3.22 -28.54 3.10
C GLN A 544 1.98 -29.42 2.99
N HIS A 545 2.16 -30.74 2.95
CA HIS A 545 1.06 -31.68 2.85
C HIS A 545 0.15 -31.59 4.09
N TYR A 546 0.74 -31.52 5.28
CA TYR A 546 0.01 -31.35 6.54
C TYR A 546 -0.79 -30.05 6.57
N PHE A 547 -0.19 -28.87 6.38
CA PHE A 547 -0.97 -27.63 6.50
C PHE A 547 -2.01 -27.48 5.39
N LYS A 548 -1.76 -28.03 4.19
CA LYS A 548 -2.74 -28.02 3.10
C LYS A 548 -3.95 -28.90 3.35
N SER A 549 -3.83 -30.00 4.10
CA SER A 549 -5.00 -30.81 4.45
C SER A 549 -6.01 -30.00 5.28
N TYR A 550 -5.55 -28.99 6.01
CA TYR A 550 -6.35 -28.08 6.82
C TYR A 550 -6.80 -26.78 6.11
N ASP A 551 -6.42 -26.53 4.85
CA ASP A 551 -6.89 -25.36 4.10
C ASP A 551 -8.37 -25.50 3.67
N HIS A 552 -8.82 -26.73 3.44
CA HIS A 552 -10.13 -26.99 2.85
C HIS A 552 -11.25 -27.00 3.91
N HIS A 553 -12.35 -26.29 3.65
CA HIS A 553 -13.50 -26.21 4.56
C HIS A 553 -14.09 -27.58 4.97
N GLY A 554 -13.94 -28.62 4.14
CA GLY A 554 -14.48 -29.96 4.39
C GLY A 554 -13.97 -30.61 5.70
N ILE A 555 -12.67 -30.51 6.00
CA ILE A 555 -12.14 -31.09 7.26
C ILE A 555 -12.66 -30.30 8.47
N HIS A 556 -12.75 -28.98 8.35
CA HIS A 556 -13.32 -28.12 9.39
C HIS A 556 -14.81 -28.40 9.61
N GLU A 557 -15.56 -28.72 8.56
CA GLU A 557 -16.96 -29.11 8.66
C GLU A 557 -17.12 -30.44 9.41
N GLU A 558 -16.33 -31.46 9.10
CA GLU A 558 -16.33 -32.74 9.82
C GLU A 558 -16.02 -32.55 11.31
N MET A 559 -14.96 -31.79 11.58
CA MET A 559 -14.52 -31.38 12.90
C MET A 559 -15.60 -30.63 13.70
N LEU A 560 -16.28 -29.68 13.08
CA LEU A 560 -17.36 -28.90 13.72
C LEU A 560 -18.63 -29.73 13.95
N LYS A 561 -18.89 -30.75 13.11
CA LYS A 561 -20.00 -31.69 13.26
C LYS A 561 -19.76 -32.76 14.34
N ASP A 562 -18.51 -32.97 14.73
CA ASP A 562 -18.18 -33.78 15.91
C ASP A 562 -18.65 -33.09 17.19
N GLU A 563 -19.89 -33.38 17.56
CA GLU A 563 -20.51 -32.80 18.74
C GLU A 563 -19.84 -33.26 20.04
N VAL A 564 -19.28 -34.47 20.10
CA VAL A 564 -18.63 -34.98 21.32
C VAL A 564 -17.42 -34.13 21.63
N ARG A 565 -16.58 -33.90 20.61
CA ARG A 565 -15.43 -33.00 20.71
C ARG A 565 -15.85 -31.56 20.99
N THR A 566 -16.62 -30.97 20.07
CA THR A 566 -16.90 -29.53 20.09
C THR A 566 -17.68 -29.12 21.34
N ARG A 567 -18.65 -29.93 21.80
CA ARG A 567 -19.39 -29.63 23.03
C ARG A 567 -18.56 -29.83 24.28
N SER A 568 -17.61 -30.77 24.31
CA SER A 568 -16.75 -30.97 25.48
C SER A 568 -15.85 -29.75 25.72
N TYR A 569 -15.20 -29.23 24.67
CA TYR A 569 -14.46 -27.97 24.75
C TYR A 569 -15.37 -26.78 25.10
N MET A 570 -16.52 -26.64 24.41
CA MET A 570 -17.49 -25.59 24.71
C MET A 570 -17.91 -25.64 26.17
N ASN A 571 -18.20 -26.81 26.72
CA ASN A 571 -18.60 -26.98 28.10
C ASN A 571 -17.46 -26.66 29.06
N ALA A 572 -16.24 -27.14 28.77
CA ALA A 572 -15.05 -26.84 29.56
C ALA A 572 -14.80 -25.34 29.66
N ILE A 573 -15.09 -24.57 28.61
CA ILE A 573 -14.91 -23.11 28.58
C ILE A 573 -16.13 -22.37 29.16
N VAL A 574 -17.31 -22.58 28.56
CA VAL A 574 -18.52 -21.78 28.79
C VAL A 574 -19.19 -22.12 30.13
N GLN A 575 -19.04 -23.33 30.67
CA GLN A 575 -19.53 -23.65 32.02
C GLN A 575 -18.56 -23.20 33.11
N ASN A 576 -17.31 -22.88 32.75
CA ASN A 576 -16.27 -22.43 33.67
C ASN A 576 -15.89 -20.95 33.44
N LYS A 577 -16.85 -20.08 33.08
CA LYS A 577 -16.58 -18.66 32.77
C LYS A 577 -15.73 -17.93 33.82
N HIS A 578 -15.89 -18.30 35.10
CA HIS A 578 -15.12 -17.72 36.20
C HIS A 578 -13.60 -17.97 36.09
N ILE A 579 -13.17 -19.01 35.38
CA ILE A 579 -11.76 -19.31 35.08
C ILE A 579 -11.25 -18.42 33.93
N PHE A 580 -12.07 -18.23 32.90
CA PHE A 580 -11.71 -17.50 31.68
C PHE A 580 -11.86 -15.98 31.80
N LYS A 581 -12.70 -15.50 32.72
CA LYS A 581 -12.99 -14.08 32.85
C LYS A 581 -11.72 -13.26 33.09
N ASP A 582 -11.56 -12.20 32.31
CA ASP A 582 -10.44 -11.25 32.36
C ASP A 582 -9.06 -11.88 32.09
N LYS A 583 -9.00 -13.09 31.52
CA LYS A 583 -7.77 -13.82 31.16
C LYS A 583 -7.31 -13.59 29.73
N VAL A 584 -6.01 -13.68 29.50
CA VAL A 584 -5.42 -13.77 28.16
C VAL A 584 -5.31 -15.25 27.78
N VAL A 585 -5.94 -15.63 26.68
CA VAL A 585 -6.05 -17.03 26.24
C VAL A 585 -5.30 -17.23 24.92
N LEU A 586 -4.52 -18.30 24.81
CA LEU A 586 -3.89 -18.74 23.57
C LEU A 586 -4.63 -19.97 23.03
N ASP A 587 -5.06 -19.93 21.77
CA ASP A 587 -5.69 -21.02 21.03
C ASP A 587 -4.70 -21.51 19.96
N VAL A 588 -4.03 -22.63 20.22
CA VAL A 588 -2.96 -23.18 19.37
C VAL A 588 -3.58 -24.14 18.33
N GLY A 589 -3.41 -23.82 17.05
CA GLY A 589 -4.10 -24.53 15.96
C GLY A 589 -5.57 -24.11 15.87
N CYS A 590 -5.81 -22.79 15.87
CA CYS A 590 -7.16 -22.26 16.09
C CYS A 590 -8.16 -22.57 14.95
N GLY A 591 -7.68 -22.96 13.76
CA GLY A 591 -8.50 -23.28 12.60
C GLY A 591 -9.50 -22.17 12.29
N THR A 592 -10.80 -22.50 12.36
CA THR A 592 -11.91 -21.55 12.16
C THR A 592 -12.22 -20.65 13.37
N ALA A 593 -11.36 -20.65 14.40
CA ALA A 593 -11.44 -19.87 15.63
C ALA A 593 -12.66 -20.17 16.53
N ILE A 594 -13.25 -21.36 16.43
CA ILE A 594 -14.44 -21.71 17.24
C ILE A 594 -14.13 -21.74 18.75
N LEU A 595 -12.99 -22.28 19.16
CA LEU A 595 -12.56 -22.32 20.56
C LEU A 595 -12.22 -20.93 21.08
N SER A 596 -11.54 -20.13 20.25
CA SER A 596 -11.30 -18.71 20.51
C SER A 596 -12.60 -17.93 20.78
N MET A 597 -13.64 -18.16 19.98
CA MET A 597 -14.94 -17.52 20.19
C MET A 597 -15.65 -18.00 21.46
N PHE A 598 -15.51 -19.27 21.86
CA PHE A 598 -16.01 -19.75 23.14
C PHE A 598 -15.30 -19.05 24.32
N ALA A 599 -13.98 -18.91 24.26
CA ALA A 599 -13.20 -18.22 25.29
C ALA A 599 -13.58 -16.73 25.40
N ALA A 600 -13.71 -16.03 24.27
CA ALA A 600 -14.16 -14.64 24.25
C ALA A 600 -15.57 -14.48 24.85
N LYS A 601 -16.52 -15.38 24.52
CA LYS A 601 -17.87 -15.40 25.11
C LYS A 601 -17.90 -15.81 26.59
N ALA A 602 -16.89 -16.53 27.06
CA ALA A 602 -16.72 -16.86 28.47
C ALA A 602 -16.15 -15.67 29.29
N GLY A 603 -15.75 -14.59 28.62
CA GLY A 603 -15.30 -13.35 29.26
C GLY A 603 -13.79 -13.15 29.26
N ALA A 604 -13.04 -13.90 28.45
CA ALA A 604 -11.62 -13.65 28.25
C ALA A 604 -11.37 -12.16 27.93
N LYS A 605 -10.31 -11.61 28.53
CA LYS A 605 -9.85 -10.25 28.27
C LYS A 605 -9.40 -10.12 26.81
N HIS A 606 -8.65 -11.11 26.35
CA HIS A 606 -8.15 -11.19 24.99
C HIS A 606 -7.90 -12.65 24.62
N VAL A 607 -8.09 -13.00 23.36
CA VAL A 607 -7.78 -14.33 22.82
C VAL A 607 -6.84 -14.20 21.63
N ILE A 608 -5.80 -15.01 21.61
CA ILE A 608 -4.82 -15.09 20.54
C ILE A 608 -5.02 -16.44 19.87
N GLY A 609 -5.53 -16.46 18.64
CA GLY A 609 -5.59 -17.68 17.84
C GLY A 609 -4.41 -17.75 16.90
N VAL A 610 -3.71 -18.89 16.89
CA VAL A 610 -2.55 -19.12 16.01
C VAL A 610 -2.85 -20.30 15.11
N ASP A 611 -2.68 -20.11 13.82
CA ASP A 611 -2.80 -21.19 12.82
C ASP A 611 -1.88 -20.90 11.64
N MET A 612 -1.23 -21.93 11.08
CA MET A 612 -0.37 -21.75 9.90
C MET A 612 -1.16 -21.82 8.59
N SER A 613 -2.25 -22.58 8.57
CA SER A 613 -3.06 -22.81 7.36
C SER A 613 -3.79 -21.55 6.90
N THR A 614 -4.14 -21.52 5.62
CA THR A 614 -4.83 -20.37 5.01
C THR A 614 -6.28 -20.23 5.49
N ILE A 615 -6.82 -21.21 6.23
CA ILE A 615 -8.15 -21.09 6.85
C ILE A 615 -8.25 -19.90 7.80
N ILE A 616 -7.12 -19.42 8.33
CA ILE A 616 -7.08 -18.30 9.26
C ILE A 616 -7.64 -17.01 8.66
N PHE A 617 -7.56 -16.83 7.34
CA PHE A 617 -8.19 -15.71 6.64
C PHE A 617 -9.72 -15.79 6.74
N LYS A 618 -10.29 -16.99 6.60
CA LYS A 618 -11.72 -17.20 6.84
C LYS A 618 -12.07 -17.10 8.32
N ALA A 619 -11.18 -17.51 9.22
CA ALA A 619 -11.38 -17.29 10.64
C ALA A 619 -11.48 -15.80 11.00
N ARG A 620 -10.70 -14.92 10.35
CA ARG A 620 -10.81 -13.45 10.51
C ARG A 620 -12.20 -12.96 10.09
N GLU A 621 -12.68 -13.38 8.92
CA GLU A 621 -14.05 -13.06 8.46
C GLU A 621 -15.13 -13.58 9.42
N ILE A 622 -14.98 -14.80 9.94
CA ILE A 622 -15.92 -15.41 10.89
C ILE A 622 -15.94 -14.62 12.21
N VAL A 623 -14.77 -14.27 12.75
CA VAL A 623 -14.64 -13.47 13.98
C VAL A 623 -15.30 -12.09 13.81
N ASP A 624 -15.08 -11.45 12.66
CA ASP A 624 -15.66 -10.15 12.35
C ASP A 624 -17.18 -10.21 12.19
N ALA A 625 -17.68 -11.21 11.45
CA ALA A 625 -19.11 -11.46 11.31
C ALA A 625 -19.83 -11.71 12.65
N ASN A 626 -19.09 -12.15 13.68
CA ASN A 626 -19.60 -12.39 15.03
C ASN A 626 -19.34 -11.21 15.98
N GLY A 627 -18.77 -10.10 15.52
CA GLY A 627 -18.53 -8.89 16.31
C GLY A 627 -17.52 -9.10 17.44
N LEU A 628 -16.49 -9.92 17.20
CA LEU A 628 -15.46 -10.28 18.20
C LEU A 628 -14.04 -9.81 17.81
N SER A 629 -13.91 -9.02 16.73
CA SER A 629 -12.62 -8.51 16.22
C SER A 629 -11.85 -7.65 17.22
N ASP A 630 -12.52 -7.06 18.21
CA ASP A 630 -11.92 -6.27 19.28
C ASP A 630 -11.28 -7.13 20.39
N LYS A 631 -11.62 -8.43 20.45
CA LYS A 631 -11.19 -9.35 21.52
C LYS A 631 -10.34 -10.52 21.05
N ILE A 632 -10.36 -10.83 19.76
CA ILE A 632 -9.66 -11.98 19.19
C ILE A 632 -8.64 -11.48 18.17
N THR A 633 -7.37 -11.82 18.37
CA THR A 633 -6.30 -11.59 17.41
C THR A 633 -5.89 -12.91 16.78
N LEU A 634 -5.93 -12.99 15.45
CA LEU A 634 -5.57 -14.18 14.70
C LEU A 634 -4.24 -13.99 13.98
N ILE A 635 -3.24 -14.81 14.33
CA ILE A 635 -1.86 -14.73 13.84
C ILE A 635 -1.58 -15.93 12.95
N GLN A 636 -1.19 -15.66 11.70
CA GLN A 636 -0.80 -16.73 10.81
C GLN A 636 0.67 -17.10 11.00
N GLY A 637 0.95 -18.34 11.36
CA GLY A 637 2.33 -18.83 11.46
C GLY A 637 2.47 -20.10 12.29
N LYS A 638 3.70 -20.66 12.28
CA LYS A 638 4.11 -21.70 13.23
C LYS A 638 4.28 -21.07 14.61
N MET A 639 3.81 -21.75 15.65
CA MET A 639 3.87 -21.23 17.02
C MET A 639 5.30 -20.86 17.45
N GLU A 640 6.28 -21.59 16.93
CA GLU A 640 7.71 -21.47 17.20
C GLU A 640 8.37 -20.27 16.47
N GLU A 641 7.68 -19.67 15.50
CA GLU A 641 8.22 -18.63 14.62
C GLU A 641 7.51 -17.28 14.74
N ILE A 642 6.45 -17.19 15.56
CA ILE A 642 5.62 -15.98 15.64
C ILE A 642 6.02 -15.05 16.79
N ASP A 643 5.89 -13.75 16.52
CA ASP A 643 5.97 -12.72 17.54
C ASP A 643 4.63 -12.60 18.29
N MET A 644 4.64 -13.00 19.55
CA MET A 644 3.44 -13.00 20.39
C MET A 644 3.11 -11.58 20.91
N PRO A 645 1.86 -11.11 20.78
CA PRO A 645 1.45 -9.79 21.24
C PRO A 645 1.46 -9.65 22.77
N PHE A 646 1.46 -10.77 23.48
CA PHE A 646 1.62 -10.85 24.92
C PHE A 646 2.81 -11.76 25.24
N PRO A 647 3.70 -11.38 26.17
CA PRO A 647 4.87 -12.19 26.51
C PRO A 647 4.50 -13.49 27.22
N LYS A 648 3.36 -13.51 27.93
CA LYS A 648 2.82 -14.67 28.63
C LYS A 648 1.29 -14.68 28.56
N VAL A 649 0.70 -15.86 28.64
CA VAL A 649 -0.76 -16.10 28.63
C VAL A 649 -1.21 -16.84 29.88
N ASP A 650 -2.47 -16.65 30.27
CA ASP A 650 -3.05 -17.30 31.45
C ASP A 650 -3.50 -18.73 31.17
N ILE A 651 -4.01 -18.97 29.96
CA ILE A 651 -4.63 -20.24 29.57
C ILE A 651 -4.18 -20.59 28.15
N ILE A 652 -3.79 -21.85 27.94
CA ILE A 652 -3.63 -22.46 26.61
C ILE A 652 -4.82 -23.38 26.37
N ILE A 653 -5.47 -23.21 25.23
CA ILE A 653 -6.45 -24.12 24.66
C ILE A 653 -5.84 -24.68 23.39
N SER A 654 -5.93 -25.98 23.18
CA SER A 654 -5.56 -26.57 21.91
C SER A 654 -6.33 -27.85 21.67
N GLU A 655 -6.65 -28.07 20.41
CA GLU A 655 -7.12 -29.34 19.89
C GLU A 655 -5.97 -29.91 19.06
N TRP A 656 -5.20 -30.81 19.68
CA TRP A 656 -3.93 -31.32 19.14
C TRP A 656 -3.97 -32.81 18.80
N MET A 657 -5.08 -33.47 19.08
CA MET A 657 -5.14 -34.93 19.05
C MET A 657 -5.26 -35.41 17.61
N GLY A 658 -4.50 -36.47 17.28
CA GLY A 658 -4.61 -37.19 16.02
C GLY A 658 -5.21 -38.59 16.19
N TYR A 659 -5.20 -39.36 15.10
CA TYR A 659 -5.41 -40.81 15.19
C TYR A 659 -4.39 -41.43 16.16
N PHE A 660 -4.79 -42.48 16.88
CA PHE A 660 -3.95 -43.07 17.94
C PHE A 660 -3.42 -42.04 18.97
N LEU A 661 -4.14 -40.92 19.17
CA LEU A 661 -3.78 -39.74 19.98
C LEU A 661 -2.60 -38.91 19.45
N LEU A 662 -1.50 -39.55 19.08
CA LEU A 662 -0.21 -38.89 18.79
C LEU A 662 0.13 -38.75 17.30
N TYR A 663 -0.71 -39.27 16.39
CA TYR A 663 -0.49 -39.09 14.95
C TYR A 663 -0.53 -37.59 14.59
N GLU A 664 0.24 -37.21 13.57
CA GLU A 664 0.51 -35.83 13.13
C GLU A 664 1.42 -34.98 14.04
N SER A 665 1.81 -35.49 15.22
CA SER A 665 2.81 -34.88 16.13
C SER A 665 2.53 -33.42 16.51
N MET A 666 1.26 -33.04 16.66
CA MET A 666 0.87 -31.66 16.99
C MET A 666 1.12 -31.30 18.47
N LEU A 667 1.21 -32.29 19.37
CA LEU A 667 1.47 -32.05 20.79
C LEU A 667 2.81 -31.33 21.03
N ASP A 668 3.84 -31.56 20.20
CA ASP A 668 5.13 -30.88 20.29
C ASP A 668 4.97 -29.35 20.33
N THR A 669 4.12 -28.82 19.46
CA THR A 669 3.83 -27.38 19.36
C THR A 669 3.07 -26.85 20.59
N VAL A 670 2.20 -27.67 21.19
CA VAL A 670 1.50 -27.31 22.43
C VAL A 670 2.47 -27.29 23.61
N LEU A 671 3.40 -28.25 23.69
CA LEU A 671 4.44 -28.28 24.72
C LEU A 671 5.39 -27.08 24.59
N TYR A 672 5.78 -26.72 23.36
CA TYR A 672 6.53 -25.48 23.11
C TYR A 672 5.76 -24.25 23.60
N ALA A 673 4.46 -24.15 23.30
CA ALA A 673 3.64 -23.03 23.73
C ALA A 673 3.52 -22.96 25.26
N ARG A 674 3.39 -24.11 25.92
CA ARG A 674 3.39 -24.22 27.39
C ARG A 674 4.70 -23.69 27.97
N ASP A 675 5.83 -24.21 27.51
CA ASP A 675 7.15 -23.90 28.09
C ASP A 675 7.54 -22.44 27.84
N THR A 676 7.14 -21.91 26.68
CA THR A 676 7.52 -20.56 26.24
C THR A 676 6.55 -19.48 26.71
N TYR A 677 5.24 -19.71 26.60
CA TYR A 677 4.23 -18.64 26.75
C TYR A 677 3.28 -18.82 27.92
N LEU A 678 3.14 -20.01 28.51
CA LEU A 678 2.28 -20.15 29.70
C LEU A 678 2.94 -19.44 30.90
N GLN A 679 2.13 -18.69 31.64
CA GLN A 679 2.58 -18.13 32.92
C GLN A 679 2.71 -19.21 33.99
N LYS A 680 3.44 -18.90 35.07
CA LYS A 680 3.46 -19.75 36.25
C LYS A 680 2.03 -19.91 36.79
N ASP A 681 1.63 -21.16 37.08
CA ASP A 681 0.29 -21.53 37.54
C ASP A 681 -0.83 -21.27 36.49
N GLY A 682 -0.46 -21.10 35.21
CA GLY A 682 -1.40 -21.04 34.09
C GLY A 682 -2.11 -22.38 33.83
N LEU A 683 -3.19 -22.36 33.05
CA LEU A 683 -4.02 -23.54 32.80
C LEU A 683 -3.91 -24.05 31.36
N ILE A 684 -4.08 -25.36 31.16
CA ILE A 684 -4.08 -26.00 29.84
C ILE A 684 -5.42 -26.74 29.66
N PHE A 685 -6.04 -26.60 28.50
CA PHE A 685 -7.33 -27.21 28.18
C PHE A 685 -7.25 -27.95 26.83
N PRO A 686 -7.32 -29.29 26.81
CA PRO A 686 -7.32 -30.23 27.95
C PRO A 686 -5.95 -30.32 28.62
N ASP A 687 -5.89 -30.87 29.84
CA ASP A 687 -4.64 -31.02 30.60
C ASP A 687 -4.16 -32.47 30.74
N LYS A 688 -5.01 -33.45 30.41
CA LYS A 688 -4.66 -34.86 30.52
C LYS A 688 -5.26 -35.70 29.39
N ALA A 689 -4.47 -36.64 28.88
CA ALA A 689 -4.88 -37.60 27.88
C ALA A 689 -4.40 -39.00 28.26
N THR A 690 -5.25 -40.03 28.08
CA THR A 690 -4.91 -41.42 28.40
C THR A 690 -5.22 -42.34 27.24
N ILE A 691 -4.22 -43.10 26.77
CA ILE A 691 -4.38 -44.15 25.76
C ILE A 691 -4.81 -45.45 26.44
N PHE A 692 -5.81 -46.12 25.88
CA PHE A 692 -6.32 -47.41 26.32
C PHE A 692 -6.17 -48.47 25.24
N PHE A 693 -6.03 -49.72 25.68
CA PHE A 693 -6.00 -50.89 24.81
C PHE A 693 -6.99 -51.97 25.27
N ALA A 694 -7.53 -52.70 24.30
CA ALA A 694 -8.24 -53.97 24.53
C ALA A 694 -8.06 -54.92 23.34
N GLY A 695 -8.20 -56.23 23.57
CA GLY A 695 -8.28 -57.24 22.51
C GLY A 695 -9.70 -57.34 21.95
N ILE A 696 -9.83 -57.51 20.64
CA ILE A 696 -11.11 -57.61 19.93
C ILE A 696 -11.21 -58.89 19.09
N GLU A 697 -12.43 -59.41 19.00
CA GLU A 697 -12.86 -60.40 18.01
C GLU A 697 -13.29 -59.65 16.75
N ASP A 698 -12.64 -59.88 15.61
CA ASP A 698 -12.94 -59.14 14.38
C ASP A 698 -12.64 -59.99 13.14
N GLY A 699 -13.00 -61.28 13.21
CA GLY A 699 -12.65 -62.28 12.22
C GLY A 699 -13.24 -61.99 10.85
N ASP A 700 -14.52 -61.65 10.77
CA ASP A 700 -15.21 -61.36 9.50
C ASP A 700 -14.55 -60.18 8.76
N TYR A 701 -14.21 -59.11 9.48
CA TYR A 701 -13.57 -57.94 8.88
C TYR A 701 -12.11 -58.21 8.52
N LYS A 702 -11.36 -58.94 9.37
CA LYS A 702 -10.01 -59.40 9.04
C LYS A 702 -10.00 -60.27 7.78
N ASP A 703 -10.97 -61.18 7.62
CA ASP A 703 -11.08 -62.01 6.42
C ASP A 703 -11.46 -61.18 5.19
N GLU A 704 -12.34 -60.19 5.33
CA GLU A 704 -12.69 -59.28 4.23
C GLU A 704 -11.50 -58.43 3.76
N LYS A 705 -10.68 -57.91 4.70
CA LYS A 705 -9.57 -56.98 4.36
C LYS A 705 -8.24 -57.68 4.12
N ILE A 706 -7.95 -58.72 4.89
CA ILE A 706 -6.68 -59.46 4.83
C ILE A 706 -6.88 -60.77 4.07
N GLY A 707 -7.91 -61.56 4.39
CA GLY A 707 -8.21 -62.83 3.71
C GLY A 707 -8.49 -62.69 2.21
N PHE A 708 -9.07 -61.57 1.76
CA PHE A 708 -9.29 -61.25 0.35
C PHE A 708 -8.04 -61.45 -0.53
N TRP A 709 -6.85 -61.15 -0.01
CA TRP A 709 -5.60 -61.27 -0.75
C TRP A 709 -5.14 -62.72 -0.99
N ASP A 710 -5.72 -63.72 -0.30
CA ASP A 710 -5.44 -65.14 -0.59
C ASP A 710 -5.88 -65.52 -2.00
N ASN A 711 -6.96 -64.90 -2.48
CA ASN A 711 -7.56 -65.25 -3.76
C ASN A 711 -8.37 -64.08 -4.33
N VAL A 712 -7.68 -63.23 -5.09
CA VAL A 712 -8.31 -62.12 -5.82
C VAL A 712 -8.70 -62.63 -7.21
N TYR A 713 -9.95 -63.06 -7.36
CA TYR A 713 -10.52 -63.57 -8.62
C TYR A 713 -9.76 -64.76 -9.25
N GLY A 714 -9.25 -65.67 -8.43
CA GLY A 714 -8.49 -66.86 -8.86
C GLY A 714 -6.97 -66.70 -8.80
N PHE A 715 -6.47 -65.52 -8.39
CA PHE A 715 -5.04 -65.20 -8.34
C PHE A 715 -4.56 -65.00 -6.90
N ASP A 716 -3.36 -65.49 -6.62
CA ASP A 716 -2.69 -65.34 -5.32
C ASP A 716 -2.05 -63.95 -5.21
N TYR A 717 -2.56 -63.12 -4.29
CA TYR A 717 -2.06 -61.80 -3.95
C TYR A 717 -1.46 -61.76 -2.53
N THR A 718 -1.10 -62.92 -1.96
CA THR A 718 -0.56 -63.02 -0.60
C THR A 718 0.61 -62.09 -0.29
N PRO A 719 1.49 -61.66 -1.24
CA PRO A 719 2.51 -60.65 -0.95
C PRO A 719 1.96 -59.31 -0.44
N LEU A 720 0.71 -58.95 -0.74
CA LEU A 720 0.07 -57.72 -0.23
C LEU A 720 -0.43 -57.85 1.21
N LYS A 721 -0.57 -59.06 1.75
CA LYS A 721 -1.01 -59.26 3.14
C LYS A 721 -0.05 -58.64 4.15
N ASP A 722 1.25 -58.79 3.91
CA ASP A 722 2.27 -58.22 4.81
C ASP A 722 2.21 -56.69 4.81
N THR A 723 1.90 -56.07 3.66
CA THR A 723 1.68 -54.62 3.57
C THR A 723 0.39 -54.21 4.28
N ALA A 724 -0.73 -54.87 3.99
CA ALA A 724 -2.02 -54.56 4.59
C ALA A 724 -2.04 -54.74 6.11
N LEU A 725 -1.31 -55.74 6.65
CA LEU A 725 -1.16 -55.94 8.09
C LEU A 725 -0.21 -54.92 8.75
N SER A 726 0.65 -54.26 7.98
CA SER A 726 1.56 -53.24 8.49
C SER A 726 0.93 -51.85 8.60
N GLU A 727 -0.29 -51.65 8.10
CA GLU A 727 -1.02 -50.39 8.18
C GLU A 727 -2.12 -50.49 9.25
N PRO A 728 -2.10 -49.67 10.32
CA PRO A 728 -3.21 -49.62 11.27
C PRO A 728 -4.51 -49.19 10.60
N LEU A 729 -5.61 -49.83 10.98
CA LEU A 729 -6.93 -49.41 10.53
C LEU A 729 -7.48 -48.33 11.48
N VAL A 730 -8.02 -47.25 10.92
CA VAL A 730 -8.76 -46.23 11.69
C VAL A 730 -10.26 -46.40 11.42
N ASP A 731 -10.97 -47.06 12.34
CA ASP A 731 -12.41 -47.27 12.19
C ASP A 731 -13.18 -47.35 13.51
N THR A 732 -14.50 -47.40 13.41
CA THR A 732 -15.39 -47.59 14.56
C THR A 732 -15.52 -49.06 14.92
N VAL A 733 -15.31 -49.41 16.19
CA VAL A 733 -15.40 -50.77 16.71
C VAL A 733 -16.67 -50.91 17.57
N ASP A 734 -17.47 -51.96 17.33
CA ASP A 734 -18.62 -52.28 18.20
C ASP A 734 -18.12 -52.78 19.55
N VAL A 735 -18.55 -52.16 20.65
CA VAL A 735 -18.19 -52.58 22.02
C VAL A 735 -18.41 -54.08 22.29
N LYS A 736 -19.32 -54.74 21.57
CA LYS A 736 -19.58 -56.18 21.72
C LYS A 736 -18.43 -57.06 21.24
N THR A 737 -17.56 -56.56 20.37
CA THR A 737 -16.40 -57.30 19.89
C THR A 737 -15.23 -57.28 20.87
N VAL A 738 -15.27 -56.43 21.90
CA VAL A 738 -14.22 -56.33 22.91
C VAL A 738 -14.21 -57.58 23.80
N VAL A 739 -13.09 -58.30 23.80
CA VAL A 739 -12.90 -59.59 24.49
C VAL A 739 -12.19 -59.43 25.84
N THR A 740 -11.32 -58.41 25.98
CA THR A 740 -10.52 -58.20 27.19
C THR A 740 -11.02 -57.02 28.03
N ASP A 741 -10.51 -56.89 29.25
CA ASP A 741 -10.59 -55.64 29.99
C ASP A 741 -9.86 -54.51 29.25
N PRO A 742 -10.44 -53.29 29.21
CA PRO A 742 -9.75 -52.11 28.73
C PRO A 742 -8.68 -51.67 29.74
N ILE A 743 -7.45 -51.47 29.29
CA ILE A 743 -6.31 -51.13 30.14
C ILE A 743 -5.72 -49.78 29.75
N PRO A 744 -5.52 -48.83 30.70
CA PRO A 744 -4.79 -47.60 30.43
C PRO A 744 -3.30 -47.92 30.26
N VAL A 745 -2.73 -47.53 29.13
CA VAL A 745 -1.36 -47.89 28.72
C VAL A 745 -0.40 -46.71 28.85
N LEU A 746 -0.85 -45.50 28.52
CA LEU A 746 -0.09 -44.26 28.68
C LEU A 746 -1.02 -43.17 29.19
N THR A 747 -0.58 -42.40 30.18
CA THR A 747 -1.25 -41.16 30.61
C THR A 747 -0.28 -40.00 30.47
N LEU A 748 -0.64 -39.03 29.63
CA LEU A 748 0.10 -37.79 29.43
C LEU A 748 -0.55 -36.70 30.28
N ASP A 749 0.22 -36.17 31.22
CA ASP A 749 -0.11 -34.97 31.97
C ASP A 749 0.59 -33.78 31.31
N LEU A 750 -0.18 -32.89 30.68
CA LEU A 750 0.35 -31.80 29.86
C LEU A 750 1.09 -30.74 30.68
N TYR A 751 1.02 -30.78 32.01
CA TYR A 751 1.86 -29.91 32.85
C TYR A 751 3.28 -30.44 33.02
N THR A 752 3.49 -31.75 32.86
CA THR A 752 4.77 -32.39 33.18
C THR A 752 5.40 -33.15 32.02
N CYS A 753 4.61 -33.57 31.02
CA CYS A 753 5.14 -34.35 29.91
C CYS A 753 6.08 -33.51 29.04
N THR A 754 7.08 -34.17 28.48
CA THR A 754 8.08 -33.61 27.58
C THR A 754 7.95 -34.27 26.22
N THR A 755 8.56 -33.68 25.19
CA THR A 755 8.58 -34.28 23.85
C THR A 755 9.23 -35.67 23.83
N ALA A 756 10.16 -35.95 24.76
CA ALA A 756 10.75 -37.27 24.93
C ALA A 756 9.75 -38.33 25.43
N ASP A 757 8.72 -37.93 26.16
CA ASP A 757 7.69 -38.85 26.67
C ASP A 757 6.69 -39.29 25.58
N LEU A 758 6.72 -38.65 24.41
CA LEU A 758 5.86 -38.98 23.27
C LEU A 758 6.40 -40.16 22.44
N ALA A 759 7.67 -40.51 22.62
CA ALA A 759 8.26 -41.76 22.13
C ALA A 759 8.48 -42.69 23.33
N PHE A 760 7.62 -43.70 23.48
CA PHE A 760 7.53 -44.48 24.71
C PHE A 760 7.55 -45.99 24.47
N ASN A 761 7.96 -46.70 25.52
CA ASN A 761 7.91 -48.15 25.61
C ASN A 761 7.19 -48.54 26.90
N THR A 762 6.23 -49.45 26.83
CA THR A 762 5.46 -49.87 28.01
C THR A 762 4.94 -51.28 27.89
N SER A 763 4.91 -51.99 29.02
CA SER A 763 4.38 -53.35 29.13
C SER A 763 3.03 -53.32 29.83
N PHE A 764 2.03 -54.02 29.30
CA PHE A 764 0.72 -54.12 29.91
C PHE A 764 0.12 -55.51 29.74
N LYS A 765 -0.92 -55.80 30.53
CA LYS A 765 -1.58 -57.10 30.56
C LYS A 765 -3.05 -56.90 30.29
N LEU A 766 -3.63 -57.70 29.39
CA LEU A 766 -5.03 -57.68 29.01
C LEU A 766 -5.76 -58.91 29.59
N PRO A 767 -6.50 -58.77 30.70
CA PRO A 767 -7.34 -59.84 31.24
C PRO A 767 -8.46 -60.21 30.27
N VAL A 768 -8.62 -61.50 29.99
CA VAL A 768 -9.67 -62.03 29.12
C VAL A 768 -10.98 -62.18 29.90
N LYS A 769 -12.11 -61.71 29.33
CA LYS A 769 -13.43 -61.73 29.98
C LYS A 769 -14.34 -62.86 29.55
N ARG A 770 -14.05 -63.47 28.41
CA ARG A 770 -14.87 -64.51 27.81
C ARG A 770 -14.04 -65.39 26.90
N ASP A 771 -14.48 -66.64 26.77
CA ASP A 771 -13.94 -67.57 25.79
C ASP A 771 -14.23 -67.05 24.38
N ASP A 772 -13.19 -66.75 23.61
CA ASP A 772 -13.33 -66.14 22.27
C ASP A 772 -12.01 -66.18 21.48
N PHE A 773 -12.01 -65.53 20.32
CA PHE A 773 -10.82 -65.25 19.51
C PHE A 773 -10.42 -63.77 19.58
N VAL A 774 -9.12 -63.52 19.75
CA VAL A 774 -8.56 -62.16 19.63
C VAL A 774 -7.79 -62.06 18.32
N HIS A 775 -8.30 -61.21 17.42
CA HIS A 775 -7.77 -60.98 16.08
C HIS A 775 -6.90 -59.73 15.99
N ALA A 776 -7.15 -58.76 16.86
CA ALA A 776 -6.48 -57.46 16.87
C ALA A 776 -6.50 -56.83 18.27
N LEU A 777 -5.66 -55.81 18.44
CA LEU A 777 -5.81 -54.82 19.50
C LEU A 777 -6.57 -53.60 18.98
N VAL A 778 -7.49 -53.07 19.78
CA VAL A 778 -8.08 -51.75 19.56
C VAL A 778 -7.49 -50.76 20.55
N SER A 779 -7.10 -49.60 20.05
CA SER A 779 -6.61 -48.45 20.81
C SER A 779 -7.55 -47.26 20.67
N TRP A 780 -7.79 -46.57 21.77
CA TRP A 780 -8.52 -45.31 21.83
C TRP A 780 -7.95 -44.43 22.94
N PHE A 781 -8.47 -43.22 23.09
CA PHE A 781 -8.01 -42.31 24.13
C PHE A 781 -9.15 -41.57 24.82
N ASP A 782 -8.89 -41.21 26.06
CA ASP A 782 -9.74 -40.35 26.87
C ASP A 782 -9.03 -39.01 27.11
N ILE A 783 -9.81 -37.94 27.11
CA ILE A 783 -9.36 -36.56 27.30
C ILE A 783 -10.07 -35.97 28.51
N ASP A 784 -9.31 -35.44 29.47
CA ASP A 784 -9.80 -34.84 30.70
C ASP A 784 -9.48 -33.34 30.79
N PHE A 785 -10.44 -32.57 31.32
CA PHE A 785 -10.31 -31.15 31.65
C PHE A 785 -10.38 -31.00 33.18
N THR A 786 -9.29 -31.34 33.89
CA THR A 786 -9.27 -31.47 35.35
C THR A 786 -9.37 -30.14 36.08
N ALA A 787 -9.04 -29.02 35.42
CA ALA A 787 -9.22 -27.67 35.97
C ALA A 787 -10.69 -27.24 36.13
N CYS A 788 -11.65 -27.98 35.56
CA CYS A 788 -13.07 -27.65 35.63
C CYS A 788 -13.66 -27.94 37.02
N HIS A 789 -14.52 -27.04 37.53
CA HIS A 789 -15.20 -27.25 38.82
C HIS A 789 -16.17 -28.46 38.82
N LYS A 790 -16.61 -28.89 37.64
CA LYS A 790 -17.29 -30.17 37.40
C LYS A 790 -16.42 -30.99 36.44
N PRO A 791 -16.21 -32.29 36.70
CA PRO A 791 -15.45 -33.14 35.78
C PRO A 791 -16.04 -33.10 34.38
N ILE A 792 -15.21 -32.72 33.40
CA ILE A 792 -15.55 -32.77 31.97
C ILE A 792 -14.48 -33.64 31.31
N ARG A 793 -14.94 -34.64 30.57
CA ARG A 793 -14.10 -35.54 29.78
C ARG A 793 -14.85 -36.05 28.57
N PHE A 794 -14.11 -36.48 27.56
CA PHE A 794 -14.65 -37.29 26.47
C PHE A 794 -13.74 -38.47 26.16
N SER A 795 -14.29 -39.47 25.47
CA SER A 795 -13.58 -40.69 25.07
C SER A 795 -13.84 -40.98 23.60
N THR A 796 -12.81 -41.43 22.90
CA THR A 796 -12.92 -42.00 21.56
C THR A 796 -13.14 -43.51 21.60
N GLY A 797 -13.43 -44.10 22.76
CA GLY A 797 -13.57 -45.54 22.90
C GLY A 797 -14.83 -46.14 22.27
N PRO A 798 -14.84 -47.47 22.04
CA PRO A 798 -15.96 -48.18 21.42
C PRO A 798 -17.26 -48.13 22.26
N HIS A 799 -17.17 -47.74 23.52
CA HIS A 799 -18.29 -47.65 24.47
C HIS A 799 -19.00 -46.29 24.46
N THR A 800 -18.53 -45.32 23.66
CA THR A 800 -19.11 -43.97 23.54
C THR A 800 -19.60 -43.69 22.11
N LYS A 801 -20.22 -42.52 21.91
CA LYS A 801 -20.58 -42.03 20.57
C LYS A 801 -19.30 -41.76 19.79
N TYR A 802 -19.22 -42.23 18.54
CA TYR A 802 -18.03 -42.08 17.73
C TYR A 802 -17.66 -40.61 17.51
N THR A 803 -16.36 -40.35 17.45
CA THR A 803 -15.73 -39.10 17.06
C THR A 803 -15.08 -39.26 15.69
N HIS A 804 -14.67 -38.16 15.05
CA HIS A 804 -13.95 -38.25 13.77
C HIS A 804 -12.58 -38.97 13.87
N TRP A 805 -11.96 -39.00 15.06
CA TRP A 805 -10.74 -39.78 15.33
C TRP A 805 -10.94 -41.30 15.32
N LYS A 806 -12.18 -41.75 15.56
CA LYS A 806 -12.53 -43.18 15.68
C LYS A 806 -11.58 -43.95 16.62
N GLN A 807 -11.31 -45.21 16.33
CA GLN A 807 -10.35 -46.06 17.06
C GLN A 807 -9.28 -46.59 16.10
N THR A 808 -8.11 -46.93 16.64
CA THR A 808 -7.02 -47.54 15.88
C THR A 808 -6.98 -49.03 16.14
N VAL A 809 -7.09 -49.84 15.09
CA VAL A 809 -7.08 -51.30 15.15
C VAL A 809 -5.75 -51.84 14.60
N LEU A 810 -5.09 -52.66 15.40
CA LEU A 810 -3.80 -53.29 15.15
C LEU A 810 -3.98 -54.80 15.02
N TYR A 811 -4.14 -55.30 13.80
CA TYR A 811 -4.36 -56.74 13.57
C TYR A 811 -3.10 -57.55 13.89
N PHE A 812 -3.29 -58.66 14.59
CA PHE A 812 -2.24 -59.64 14.77
C PHE A 812 -2.10 -60.50 13.52
N ARG A 813 -0.89 -61.01 13.28
CA ARG A 813 -0.64 -62.02 12.25
C ARG A 813 -1.42 -63.29 12.58
N ASP A 814 -1.22 -63.82 13.78
CA ASP A 814 -1.87 -65.03 14.27
C ASP A 814 -3.14 -64.69 15.07
N VAL A 815 -4.10 -65.61 15.10
CA VAL A 815 -5.34 -65.47 15.89
C VAL A 815 -5.11 -66.12 17.25
N LEU A 816 -5.42 -65.40 18.33
CA LEU A 816 -5.26 -65.89 19.69
C LEU A 816 -6.56 -66.53 20.16
N THR A 817 -6.52 -67.80 20.58
CA THR A 817 -7.68 -68.50 21.15
C THR A 817 -7.62 -68.42 22.67
N VAL A 818 -8.52 -67.64 23.26
CA VAL A 818 -8.46 -67.26 24.69
C VAL A 818 -9.64 -67.81 25.48
N GLN A 819 -9.44 -67.99 26.78
CA GLN A 819 -10.48 -68.39 27.75
C GLN A 819 -10.61 -67.38 28.89
N ASP A 820 -11.79 -67.31 29.49
CA ASP A 820 -12.05 -66.46 30.66
C ASP A 820 -11.03 -66.75 31.78
N GLY A 821 -10.48 -65.68 32.35
CA GLY A 821 -9.42 -65.73 33.37
C GLY A 821 -7.99 -65.84 32.85
N GLU A 822 -7.78 -65.99 31.53
CA GLU A 822 -6.46 -65.89 30.91
C GLU A 822 -6.00 -64.44 30.74
N VAL A 823 -4.71 -64.24 30.44
CA VAL A 823 -4.11 -62.92 30.29
C VAL A 823 -3.21 -62.90 29.07
N ILE A 824 -3.37 -61.88 28.22
CA ILE A 824 -2.43 -61.58 27.14
C ILE A 824 -1.43 -60.55 27.66
N GLU A 825 -0.14 -60.86 27.64
CA GLU A 825 0.93 -59.92 27.97
C GLU A 825 1.39 -59.22 26.70
N CYS A 826 1.51 -57.89 26.74
CA CYS A 826 1.91 -57.07 25.60
C CYS A 826 3.05 -56.12 25.98
N ASP A 827 4.01 -55.95 25.07
CA ASP A 827 5.02 -54.88 25.09
C ASP A 827 4.81 -53.97 23.87
N LEU A 828 4.63 -52.68 24.12
CA LEU A 828 4.34 -51.67 23.11
C LEU A 828 5.50 -50.68 23.01
N GLU A 829 6.00 -50.46 21.80
CA GLU A 829 6.91 -49.38 21.41
C GLU A 829 6.16 -48.44 20.45
N VAL A 830 6.21 -47.13 20.73
CA VAL A 830 5.64 -46.09 19.85
C VAL A 830 6.66 -44.99 19.70
N LYS A 831 6.93 -44.57 18.47
CA LYS A 831 7.80 -43.43 18.18
C LYS A 831 7.45 -42.74 16.86
N PRO A 832 7.79 -41.44 16.72
CA PRO A 832 7.74 -40.77 15.42
C PRO A 832 8.61 -41.50 14.39
N ASN A 833 8.12 -41.58 13.15
CA ASN A 833 8.89 -42.17 12.06
C ASN A 833 10.14 -41.33 11.73
N GLU A 834 11.26 -41.99 11.44
CA GLU A 834 12.54 -41.31 11.19
C GLU A 834 12.52 -40.43 9.93
N LYS A 835 11.73 -40.78 8.91
CA LYS A 835 11.65 -40.05 7.64
C LYS A 835 10.63 -38.92 7.69
N ASN A 836 9.47 -39.17 8.30
CA ASN A 836 8.42 -38.18 8.48
C ASN A 836 7.95 -38.20 9.93
N ARG A 837 8.36 -37.20 10.70
CA ARG A 837 8.08 -37.14 12.14
C ARG A 837 6.60 -36.99 12.48
N ARG A 838 5.74 -36.72 11.50
CA ARG A 838 4.28 -36.68 11.67
C ARG A 838 3.63 -38.08 11.59
N ASP A 839 4.36 -39.07 11.09
CA ASP A 839 3.94 -40.47 11.02
C ASP A 839 4.39 -41.21 12.29
N LEU A 840 3.74 -42.33 12.61
CA LEU A 840 4.08 -43.15 13.77
C LEU A 840 4.54 -44.55 13.37
N ASP A 841 5.66 -44.99 13.94
CA ASP A 841 6.07 -46.38 13.96
C ASP A 841 5.61 -47.01 15.28
N ILE A 842 4.81 -48.08 15.19
CA ILE A 842 4.25 -48.80 16.34
C ILE A 842 4.73 -50.25 16.29
N ALA A 843 5.29 -50.77 17.37
CA ALA A 843 5.60 -52.20 17.48
C ALA A 843 4.91 -52.81 18.70
N VAL A 844 4.26 -53.94 18.49
CA VAL A 844 3.58 -54.70 19.55
C VAL A 844 4.18 -56.10 19.60
N GLN A 845 4.76 -56.47 20.73
CA GLN A 845 5.05 -57.86 21.06
C GLN A 845 3.93 -58.37 21.95
N TYR A 846 3.46 -59.59 21.72
CA TYR A 846 2.42 -60.21 22.52
C TYR A 846 2.82 -61.62 22.92
N LYS A 847 2.28 -62.06 24.05
CA LYS A 847 2.48 -63.41 24.60
C LYS A 847 1.21 -63.87 25.32
N LEU A 848 0.73 -65.04 24.92
CA LEU A 848 -0.36 -65.77 25.57
C LEU A 848 0.20 -67.12 26.04
N GLU A 849 0.23 -67.31 27.35
CA GLU A 849 0.56 -68.60 27.98
C GLU A 849 -0.68 -69.17 28.65
N THR A 850 -1.02 -70.40 28.29
CA THR A 850 -2.22 -71.09 28.74
C THR A 850 -1.86 -72.49 29.27
N GLY A 851 -2.82 -73.15 29.93
CA GLY A 851 -2.66 -74.54 30.34
C GLY A 851 -2.68 -75.56 29.19
N ASP A 852 -3.07 -75.13 27.97
CA ASP A 852 -3.07 -75.95 26.76
C ASP A 852 -1.94 -75.48 25.83
N GLU A 853 -0.88 -76.29 25.71
CA GLU A 853 0.29 -75.95 24.88
C GLU A 853 -0.07 -75.59 23.43
N LYS A 854 -1.21 -76.07 22.89
CA LYS A 854 -1.67 -75.75 21.53
C LYS A 854 -2.24 -74.33 21.38
N ARG A 855 -2.61 -73.69 22.49
CA ARG A 855 -3.12 -72.30 22.50
C ARG A 855 -2.05 -71.28 22.90
N ASN A 856 -0.85 -71.74 23.27
CA ASN A 856 0.27 -70.84 23.54
C ASN A 856 0.69 -70.14 22.25
N SER A 857 0.84 -68.82 22.32
CA SER A 857 1.23 -68.02 21.16
C SER A 857 2.05 -66.82 21.60
N SER A 858 3.07 -66.48 20.81
CA SER A 858 3.82 -65.25 20.99
C SER A 858 4.30 -64.73 19.66
N GLY A 859 4.28 -63.42 19.46
CA GLY A 859 4.68 -62.82 18.20
C GLY A 859 5.00 -61.35 18.34
N GLN A 860 5.50 -60.77 17.25
CA GLN A 860 5.78 -59.35 17.12
C GLN A 860 5.15 -58.84 15.82
N CYS A 861 4.45 -57.72 15.92
CA CYS A 861 3.91 -56.98 14.79
C CYS A 861 4.48 -55.56 14.77
N THR A 862 4.73 -55.03 13.58
CA THR A 862 5.17 -53.64 13.40
C THR A 862 4.22 -52.98 12.41
N TYR A 863 3.75 -51.79 12.79
CA TYR A 863 2.80 -51.00 12.06
C TYR A 863 3.38 -49.62 11.75
N ARG A 864 2.97 -49.06 10.62
CA ARG A 864 3.29 -47.70 10.18
C ARG A 864 2.01 -46.95 9.92
N MET A 865 1.79 -45.89 10.68
CA MET A 865 0.68 -44.96 10.48
C MET A 865 1.22 -43.76 9.72
N CYS A 866 0.94 -43.70 8.41
CA CYS A 866 1.46 -42.72 7.46
C CYS A 866 0.35 -41.84 6.92
#